data_AF-A0A496Y8K3-F1
#
_entry.id   AF-A0A496Y8K3-F1
#
_cell.length_a   1.000
_cell.length_b   1.000
_cell.length_c   1.000
_cell.angle_alpha   90.00
_cell.angle_beta   90.00
_cell.angle_gamma   90.00
#
_symmetry.space_group_name_H-M   'P 1'
#
loop_
_entity.id
_entity.type
_entity.pdbx_description
1 polymer ?
#
loop_
_entity_poly.entity_id
_entity_poly.type
_entity_poly.pdbx_seq_one_letter_code
_entity_poly.pdbx_strand_id
1 'polypeptide(L)'
;MGRFQIKTAVRKEDIHMTAPPGKPFLPFWMPGEEPPPDSSANVRPMASKTLVNILNYLHFSDRSLFAHVQENWDRTGYLLPVFPEPCLDGEISCRFTPDSPIGEWEKVVRNLIIDDGKSMIMVPVHLKDKDKESFTIILPETSYVIARREARRYPCAGVSAEVHHNGRRITGELEDMGPTAIRLKVDRAGFLSESGPKEKEIVSVELKRGGVCCYSGKASCLRMQEKRGNWEMVLQPSVESVQVFQKRSVRNPRVKLTPPPTISFKHPLLQTNFRIEVSDICSSGFSISEEDSGCLLFPGMPIHDLTVWYAGSIVAHGSAQVVYRKSDEDGNAFCGIAIVDADMDGYTRLSHLVENAIDLCAQVSGKIEPDALWEFFFSAGFIYPKKYHLLSPSKRVFKENSRKILQDASEIIHHFTYEKNGRLYGYHSIVLAYERSWLIQHHAGRSMGNRMGGLMVLKQTMHYLNDMHRFKSFHMQYAITYFRPENRFPNLVFGRFAKRIKDRQACSVDLFSYISVGNRFLDVRLPRNWYLERLSESDRDDLLEFYRTHSGGLLLDAMSLDSGGKINEELEAMYSKHGLLRRMNVYALKRAEQTMAIFIADHSDRGLNLSELLNCIKVIVLRGDELPWKILHKAVSQLAQKYDMEKIPVMCYPSEYLGEKGIPCEKTYQLWILNVDAGDQFMEYMHQRLRIC
;
A
#
# COMPACT_ATOMS: atom_id res chain seq x y z
N MET A 1 -21.54 -0.38 46.49
CA MET A 1 -22.70 -0.94 45.78
C MET A 1 -23.76 0.15 45.64
N GLY A 2 -23.69 0.95 44.58
CA GLY A 2 -24.70 1.95 44.24
C GLY A 2 -25.29 1.57 42.88
N ARG A 3 -26.58 1.23 42.85
CA ARG A 3 -27.32 0.87 41.64
C ARG A 3 -27.47 2.12 40.75
N PHE A 4 -26.82 2.13 39.59
CA PHE A 4 -27.16 3.06 38.51
C PHE A 4 -28.48 2.62 37.89
N GLN A 5 -29.57 3.36 38.17
CA GLN A 5 -30.84 3.23 37.45
C GLN A 5 -30.69 3.85 36.06
N ILE A 6 -30.71 3.04 35.01
CA ILE A 6 -30.93 3.51 33.64
C ILE A 6 -32.45 3.50 33.44
N LYS A 7 -33.08 4.69 33.40
CA LYS A 7 -34.50 4.84 33.06
C LYS A 7 -34.67 4.69 31.55
N THR A 8 -35.08 3.50 31.09
CA THR A 8 -35.31 3.20 29.66
C THR A 8 -36.79 3.40 29.30
N ALA A 9 -37.26 4.65 29.37
CA ALA A 9 -38.47 5.11 28.68
C ALA A 9 -38.13 6.41 27.97
N VAL A 10 -38.33 6.45 26.65
CA VAL A 10 -38.11 7.67 25.85
C VAL A 10 -39.49 8.29 25.61
N ARG A 11 -39.74 9.49 26.16
CA ARG A 11 -40.98 10.24 25.88
C ARG A 11 -41.05 10.58 24.39
N LYS A 12 -42.26 10.64 23.83
CA LYS A 12 -42.54 11.02 22.43
C LYS A 12 -41.86 12.33 22.02
N GLU A 13 -41.76 13.26 22.97
CA GLU A 13 -41.12 14.58 22.83
C GLU A 13 -39.58 14.49 22.71
N ASP A 14 -38.97 13.40 23.21
CA ASP A 14 -37.51 13.21 23.25
C ASP A 14 -36.95 12.50 22.00
N ILE A 15 -37.81 12.05 21.09
CA ILE A 15 -37.44 11.36 19.85
C ILE A 15 -37.35 12.42 18.74
N HIS A 16 -36.25 13.17 18.72
CA HIS A 16 -35.98 14.09 17.61
C HIS A 16 -35.46 13.36 16.38
N MET A 17 -36.44 12.91 15.62
CA MET A 17 -36.40 12.77 14.18
C MET A 17 -36.28 14.15 13.53
N THR A 18 -35.14 14.46 12.94
CA THR A 18 -34.89 15.76 12.31
C THR A 18 -35.75 15.96 11.07
N ALA A 19 -36.65 16.95 11.10
CA ALA A 19 -37.15 17.64 9.93
C ALA A 19 -36.50 19.04 9.86
N PRO A 20 -36.30 19.64 8.68
CA PRO A 20 -35.74 20.98 8.56
C PRO A 20 -36.63 22.05 9.24
N PRO A 21 -36.04 23.17 9.72
CA PRO A 21 -36.76 24.18 10.49
C PRO A 21 -37.82 24.88 9.63
N GLY A 22 -39.07 24.93 10.12
CA GLY A 22 -40.18 25.67 9.49
C GLY A 22 -41.40 24.84 9.09
N LYS A 23 -41.40 23.52 9.25
CA LYS A 23 -42.58 22.66 9.03
C LYS A 23 -42.99 21.92 10.33
N PRO A 24 -44.29 21.84 10.65
CA PRO A 24 -44.76 21.13 11.84
C PRO A 24 -44.34 19.65 11.80
N PHE A 25 -43.94 19.13 12.97
CA PHE A 25 -43.74 17.71 13.21
C PHE A 25 -44.99 16.96 12.76
N LEU A 26 -44.88 15.94 11.89
CA LEU A 26 -46.02 15.07 11.60
C LEU A 26 -46.45 14.43 12.93
N PRO A 27 -47.63 14.77 13.51
CA PRO A 27 -48.21 13.90 14.51
C PRO A 27 -48.37 12.54 13.83
N PHE A 28 -47.89 11.48 14.48
CA PHE A 28 -48.04 10.11 13.98
C PHE A 28 -49.45 9.93 13.44
N TRP A 29 -49.54 9.84 12.12
CA TRP A 29 -50.78 9.80 11.38
C TRP A 29 -51.54 8.54 11.80
N MET A 30 -52.79 8.69 12.24
CA MET A 30 -53.64 7.55 12.55
C MET A 30 -54.26 7.02 11.26
N PRO A 31 -54.32 5.69 11.05
CA PRO A 31 -55.03 5.12 9.91
C PRO A 31 -56.50 5.61 9.92
N GLY A 32 -56.88 6.42 8.93
CA GLY A 32 -58.26 6.95 8.76
C GLY A 32 -58.42 8.47 8.75
N GLU A 33 -57.39 9.27 9.04
CA GLU A 33 -57.41 10.73 8.85
C GLU A 33 -56.82 11.12 7.48
N GLU A 34 -57.28 12.15 6.77
CA GLU A 34 -56.60 12.57 5.54
C GLU A 34 -55.17 13.08 5.84
N PRO A 35 -54.16 12.76 5.00
CA PRO A 35 -52.81 13.29 5.21
C PRO A 35 -52.83 14.82 5.12
N PRO A 36 -52.16 15.54 6.04
CA PRO A 36 -52.10 16.99 5.96
C PRO A 36 -51.47 17.40 4.61
N PRO A 37 -52.02 18.40 3.91
CA PRO A 37 -51.72 18.70 2.50
C PRO A 37 -50.28 19.16 2.20
N ASP A 38 -49.35 19.08 3.17
CA ASP A 38 -47.99 19.61 3.06
C ASP A 38 -46.89 18.65 3.61
N SER A 39 -47.20 17.35 3.77
CA SER A 39 -46.23 16.38 4.31
C SER A 39 -45.24 15.89 3.25
N SER A 40 -43.98 16.34 3.33
CA SER A 40 -42.86 15.91 2.47
C SER A 40 -42.35 14.47 2.71
N ALA A 41 -43.07 13.64 3.48
CA ALA A 41 -42.67 12.26 3.74
C ALA A 41 -43.31 11.34 2.68
N ASN A 42 -42.48 10.73 1.83
CA ASN A 42 -42.93 9.67 0.91
C ASN A 42 -43.36 8.44 1.73
N VAL A 43 -44.66 8.30 1.98
CA VAL A 43 -45.26 7.13 2.61
C VAL A 43 -45.66 6.14 1.52
N ARG A 44 -45.15 4.90 1.60
CA ARG A 44 -45.48 3.83 0.64
C ARG A 44 -46.04 2.61 1.36
N PRO A 45 -47.11 1.97 0.87
CA PRO A 45 -47.60 0.72 1.44
C PRO A 45 -46.60 -0.42 1.20
N MET A 46 -46.53 -1.35 2.15
CA MET A 46 -45.72 -2.58 2.10
C MET A 46 -46.62 -3.79 2.31
N ALA A 47 -46.46 -4.77 1.43
CA ALA A 47 -47.20 -6.02 1.47
C ALA A 47 -46.85 -6.86 2.71
N SER A 48 -47.86 -7.52 3.29
CA SER A 48 -47.73 -8.37 4.48
C SER A 48 -46.64 -9.45 4.37
N LYS A 49 -46.49 -10.09 3.20
CA LYS A 49 -45.42 -11.09 2.97
C LYS A 49 -44.00 -10.53 3.15
N THR A 50 -43.76 -9.28 2.71
CA THR A 50 -42.47 -8.61 2.90
C THR A 50 -42.24 -8.30 4.37
N LEU A 51 -43.28 -7.84 5.08
CA LEU A 51 -43.22 -7.57 6.52
C LEU A 51 -42.88 -8.84 7.32
N VAL A 52 -43.54 -9.97 7.04
CA VAL A 52 -43.27 -11.27 7.67
C VAL A 52 -41.80 -11.65 7.53
N ASN A 53 -41.23 -11.53 6.32
CA ASN A 53 -39.83 -11.83 6.09
C ASN A 53 -38.88 -10.91 6.86
N ILE A 54 -39.21 -9.61 6.99
CA ILE A 54 -38.42 -8.65 7.78
C ILE A 54 -38.47 -9.01 9.27
N LEU A 55 -39.65 -9.28 9.80
CA LEU A 55 -39.84 -9.65 11.21
C LEU A 55 -39.12 -10.95 11.56
N ASN A 56 -39.26 -11.98 10.71
CA ASN A 56 -38.54 -13.25 10.87
C ASN A 56 -37.02 -13.06 10.74
N TYR A 57 -36.55 -12.16 9.87
CA TYR A 57 -35.12 -11.83 9.80
C TYR A 57 -34.62 -11.12 11.07
N LEU A 58 -35.42 -10.22 11.66
CA LEU A 58 -35.08 -9.58 12.93
C LEU A 58 -35.00 -10.61 14.06
N HIS A 59 -35.94 -11.54 14.12
CA HIS A 59 -35.90 -12.67 15.06
C HIS A 59 -34.64 -13.52 14.86
N PHE A 60 -34.38 -13.98 13.63
CA PHE A 60 -33.19 -14.77 13.30
C PHE A 60 -31.86 -14.06 13.62
N SER A 61 -31.87 -12.73 13.58
CA SER A 61 -30.68 -11.90 13.84
C SER A 61 -30.58 -11.40 15.30
N ASP A 62 -31.43 -11.88 16.21
CA ASP A 62 -31.53 -11.43 17.60
C ASP A 62 -31.67 -9.90 17.74
N ARG A 63 -32.43 -9.26 16.83
CA ARG A 63 -32.60 -7.79 16.80
C ARG A 63 -33.94 -7.37 17.39
N SER A 64 -33.90 -6.31 18.20
CA SER A 64 -35.09 -5.66 18.70
C SER A 64 -35.73 -4.73 17.66
N LEU A 65 -37.04 -4.55 17.77
CA LEU A 65 -37.83 -3.47 17.15
C LEU A 65 -38.46 -2.60 18.25
N PHE A 66 -39.16 -1.52 17.88
CA PHE A 66 -39.81 -0.66 18.87
C PHE A 66 -41.33 -0.86 18.90
N ALA A 67 -41.88 -1.05 20.08
CA ALA A 67 -43.31 -0.89 20.34
C ALA A 67 -43.58 0.58 20.69
N HIS A 68 -44.46 1.24 19.94
CA HIS A 68 -45.03 2.53 20.32
C HIS A 68 -46.19 2.30 21.28
N VAL A 69 -46.00 2.74 22.52
CA VAL A 69 -46.90 2.51 23.64
C VAL A 69 -47.42 3.85 24.16
N GLN A 70 -48.71 3.96 24.43
CA GLN A 70 -49.34 5.19 24.89
C GLN A 70 -50.08 4.99 26.21
N GLU A 71 -49.96 5.96 27.12
CA GLU A 71 -50.76 6.01 28.35
C GLU A 71 -52.20 6.44 28.04
N ASN A 72 -53.17 5.76 28.66
CA ASN A 72 -54.60 5.99 28.38
C ASN A 72 -55.10 7.37 28.85
N TRP A 73 -54.49 7.97 29.88
CA TRP A 73 -55.06 9.15 30.57
C TRP A 73 -54.46 10.50 30.11
N ASP A 74 -53.21 10.55 29.63
CA ASP A 74 -52.55 11.80 29.19
C ASP A 74 -52.09 11.80 27.72
N ARG A 75 -52.33 10.71 26.98
CA ARG A 75 -51.88 10.50 25.60
C ARG A 75 -50.35 10.58 25.42
N THR A 76 -49.54 10.53 26.48
CA THR A 76 -48.09 10.51 26.40
C THR A 76 -47.63 9.19 25.79
N GLY A 77 -46.86 9.28 24.70
CA GLY A 77 -46.33 8.13 23.96
C GLY A 77 -44.89 7.80 24.36
N TYR A 78 -44.53 6.52 24.30
CA TYR A 78 -43.20 5.98 24.57
C TYR A 78 -42.81 4.97 23.49
N LEU A 79 -41.51 4.90 23.16
CA LEU A 79 -40.97 3.78 22.38
C LEU A 79 -40.23 2.82 23.31
N LEU A 80 -40.63 1.55 23.27
CA LEU A 80 -40.04 0.48 24.07
C LEU A 80 -39.39 -0.55 23.14
N PRO A 81 -38.11 -0.93 23.35
CA PRO A 81 -37.49 -2.01 22.59
C PRO A 81 -38.16 -3.35 22.95
N VAL A 82 -38.49 -4.14 21.93
CA VAL A 82 -39.13 -5.44 22.05
C VAL A 82 -38.49 -6.42 21.06
N PHE A 83 -38.48 -7.71 21.40
CA PHE A 83 -37.88 -8.75 20.58
C PHE A 83 -38.97 -9.59 19.90
N PRO A 84 -39.00 -9.66 18.55
CA PRO A 84 -39.97 -10.48 17.83
C PRO A 84 -39.70 -11.98 18.01
N GLU A 85 -40.76 -12.76 18.12
CA GLU A 85 -40.79 -14.21 17.89
C GLU A 85 -41.05 -14.52 16.41
N PRO A 86 -40.88 -15.79 15.95
CA PRO A 86 -41.22 -16.17 14.59
C PRO A 86 -42.69 -15.86 14.27
N CYS A 87 -42.93 -15.26 13.11
CA CYS A 87 -44.28 -15.07 12.59
C CYS A 87 -44.88 -16.43 12.21
N LEU A 88 -46.08 -16.71 12.72
CA LEU A 88 -46.83 -17.93 12.43
C LEU A 88 -48.31 -17.58 12.19
N ASP A 89 -48.92 -18.14 11.15
CA ASP A 89 -50.35 -18.00 10.84
C ASP A 89 -50.88 -16.56 10.80
N GLY A 90 -50.05 -15.60 10.37
CA GLY A 90 -50.44 -14.19 10.30
C GLY A 90 -50.34 -13.46 11.64
N GLU A 91 -49.70 -14.05 12.65
CA GLU A 91 -49.50 -13.47 13.98
C GLU A 91 -48.02 -13.32 14.30
N ILE A 92 -47.72 -12.40 15.22
CA ILE A 92 -46.40 -12.26 15.81
C ILE A 92 -46.50 -11.92 17.30
N SER A 93 -45.75 -12.67 18.10
CA SER A 93 -45.50 -12.35 19.50
C SER A 93 -44.21 -11.55 19.64
N CYS A 94 -44.21 -10.56 20.53
CA CYS A 94 -43.06 -9.72 20.83
C CYS A 94 -42.82 -9.72 22.34
N ARG A 95 -41.60 -10.05 22.77
CA ARG A 95 -41.18 -10.02 24.17
C ARG A 95 -40.68 -8.64 24.57
N PHE A 96 -41.10 -8.18 25.74
CA PHE A 96 -40.55 -6.98 26.38
C PHE A 96 -39.15 -7.24 26.93
N THR A 97 -38.34 -6.18 27.07
CA THR A 97 -37.07 -6.31 27.81
C THR A 97 -37.32 -6.45 29.31
N PRO A 98 -36.47 -7.17 30.07
CA PRO A 98 -36.65 -7.33 31.52
C PRO A 98 -36.74 -6.01 32.29
N ASP A 99 -36.08 -4.95 31.78
CA ASP A 99 -36.08 -3.60 32.36
C ASP A 99 -37.17 -2.68 31.78
N SER A 100 -38.08 -3.22 30.97
CA SER A 100 -39.18 -2.43 30.40
C SER A 100 -40.10 -1.93 31.52
N PRO A 101 -40.44 -0.62 31.57
CA PRO A 101 -41.23 -0.02 32.64
C PRO A 101 -42.72 -0.37 32.58
N ILE A 102 -43.07 -1.54 32.04
CA ILE A 102 -44.44 -2.04 31.92
C ILE A 102 -44.80 -2.73 33.24
N GLY A 103 -44.82 -1.94 34.31
CA GLY A 103 -45.34 -2.35 35.61
C GLY A 103 -46.84 -2.17 35.74
N GLU A 104 -47.48 -1.37 34.87
CA GLU A 104 -48.87 -0.93 35.08
C GLU A 104 -49.72 -1.08 33.81
N TRP A 105 -50.95 -1.57 34.01
CA TRP A 105 -51.86 -2.15 33.02
C TRP A 105 -52.56 -1.13 32.11
N GLU A 106 -52.14 0.13 32.10
CA GLU A 106 -52.86 1.24 31.43
C GLU A 106 -52.22 1.71 30.11
N LYS A 107 -51.26 0.94 29.60
CA LYS A 107 -50.45 1.28 28.43
C LYS A 107 -50.84 0.46 27.19
N VAL A 108 -51.33 1.13 26.14
CA VAL A 108 -51.80 0.50 24.89
C VAL A 108 -50.68 0.51 23.84
N VAL A 109 -50.39 -0.66 23.26
CA VAL A 109 -49.48 -0.77 22.11
C VAL A 109 -50.22 -0.35 20.85
N ARG A 110 -49.74 0.71 20.18
CA ARG A 110 -50.39 1.31 19.01
C ARG A 110 -49.78 0.86 17.69
N ASN A 111 -48.45 0.78 17.65
CA ASN A 111 -47.72 0.44 16.43
C ASN A 111 -46.46 -0.34 16.79
N LEU A 112 -46.01 -1.21 15.88
CA LEU A 112 -44.61 -1.62 15.82
C LEU A 112 -43.86 -0.70 14.87
N ILE A 113 -42.62 -0.42 15.22
CA ILE A 113 -41.73 0.48 14.49
C ILE A 113 -40.42 -0.26 14.27
N ILE A 114 -40.09 -0.47 13.00
CA ILE A 114 -38.81 -1.04 12.56
C ILE A 114 -38.01 0.09 11.92
N ASP A 115 -36.82 0.36 12.46
CA ASP A 115 -35.86 1.27 11.85
C ASP A 115 -34.80 0.44 11.13
N ASP A 116 -34.75 0.54 9.79
CA ASP A 116 -33.74 -0.15 8.97
C ASP A 116 -32.47 0.70 8.75
N GLY A 117 -32.46 1.93 9.27
CA GLY A 117 -31.41 2.94 9.16
C GLY A 117 -31.62 3.97 8.05
N LYS A 118 -32.51 3.73 7.08
CA LYS A 118 -32.89 4.62 5.95
C LYS A 118 -34.36 5.05 6.05
N SER A 119 -35.24 4.11 6.35
CA SER A 119 -36.68 4.27 6.44
C SER A 119 -37.20 3.71 7.77
N MET A 120 -38.38 4.18 8.14
CA MET A 120 -39.13 3.64 9.26
C MET A 120 -40.30 2.83 8.72
N ILE A 121 -40.37 1.55 9.05
CA ILE A 121 -41.54 0.72 8.78
C ILE A 121 -42.46 0.84 9.99
N MET A 122 -43.67 1.34 9.76
CA MET A 122 -44.73 1.43 10.75
C MET A 122 -45.76 0.33 10.48
N VAL A 123 -45.95 -0.52 11.48
CA VAL A 123 -46.91 -1.61 11.45
C VAL A 123 -48.05 -1.27 12.42
N PRO A 124 -49.25 -0.97 11.90
CA PRO A 124 -50.44 -0.83 12.74
C PRO A 124 -50.67 -2.11 13.55
N VAL A 125 -50.96 -1.95 14.85
CA VAL A 125 -51.14 -3.09 15.75
C VAL A 125 -52.62 -3.39 15.97
N HIS A 126 -53.03 -4.61 15.63
CA HIS A 126 -54.25 -5.23 16.13
C HIS A 126 -53.86 -6.23 17.23
N LEU A 127 -53.97 -5.80 18.49
CA LEU A 127 -53.56 -6.60 19.64
C LEU A 127 -54.50 -7.80 19.82
N LYS A 128 -53.94 -9.02 19.81
CA LYS A 128 -54.67 -10.26 20.09
C LYS A 128 -54.59 -10.63 21.57
N ASP A 129 -53.39 -10.58 22.13
CA ASP A 129 -53.12 -10.92 23.53
C ASP A 129 -51.95 -10.08 24.08
N LYS A 130 -51.91 -9.91 25.41
CA LYS A 130 -50.85 -9.19 26.11
C LYS A 130 -50.73 -9.69 27.54
N ASP A 131 -49.50 -10.00 27.94
CA ASP A 131 -49.14 -10.29 29.33
C ASP A 131 -48.03 -9.34 29.82
N LYS A 132 -47.36 -9.68 30.93
CA LYS A 132 -46.30 -8.87 31.53
C LYS A 132 -44.96 -8.97 30.81
N GLU A 133 -44.72 -10.06 30.11
CA GLU A 133 -43.46 -10.41 29.44
C GLU A 133 -43.55 -10.26 27.92
N SER A 134 -44.75 -10.32 27.34
CA SER A 134 -44.96 -10.34 25.90
C SER A 134 -46.32 -9.77 25.46
N PHE A 135 -46.46 -9.57 24.16
CA PHE A 135 -47.74 -9.29 23.52
C PHE A 135 -47.79 -9.90 22.13
N THR A 136 -48.98 -10.27 21.68
CA THR A 136 -49.23 -10.88 20.38
C THR A 136 -50.15 -10.00 19.55
N ILE A 137 -49.79 -9.80 18.28
CA ILE A 137 -50.56 -9.01 17.33
C ILE A 137 -50.93 -9.84 16.12
N ILE A 138 -52.07 -9.51 15.52
CA ILE A 138 -52.42 -9.97 14.17
C ILE A 138 -51.73 -9.02 13.19
N LEU A 139 -50.95 -9.59 12.26
CA LEU A 139 -50.25 -8.81 11.25
C LEU A 139 -51.26 -8.16 10.30
N PRO A 140 -51.14 -6.85 10.03
CA PRO A 140 -52.06 -6.17 9.13
C PRO A 140 -51.80 -6.60 7.69
N GLU A 141 -52.83 -6.47 6.83
CA GLU A 141 -52.69 -6.70 5.39
C GLU A 141 -51.73 -5.68 4.73
N THR A 142 -51.72 -4.44 5.26
CA THR A 142 -50.86 -3.34 4.79
C THR A 142 -50.09 -2.73 5.94
N SER A 143 -48.78 -2.57 5.76
CA SER A 143 -47.90 -1.76 6.61
C SER A 143 -47.32 -0.59 5.81
N TYR A 144 -46.66 0.36 6.46
CA TYR A 144 -46.23 1.60 5.81
C TYR A 144 -44.73 1.83 5.95
N VAL A 145 -44.05 2.04 4.82
CA VAL A 145 -42.67 2.53 4.79
C VAL A 145 -42.70 4.05 4.73
N ILE A 146 -42.10 4.69 5.73
CA ILE A 146 -41.97 6.13 5.84
C ILE A 146 -40.51 6.47 5.57
N ALA A 147 -40.22 7.03 4.39
CA ALA A 147 -38.89 7.50 4.05
C ALA A 147 -38.53 8.70 4.94
N ARG A 148 -37.45 8.59 5.72
CA ARG A 148 -37.03 9.62 6.68
C ARG A 148 -35.64 10.17 6.43
N ARG A 149 -34.78 9.43 5.74
CA ARG A 149 -33.40 9.82 5.44
C ARG A 149 -33.11 9.62 3.96
N GLU A 150 -32.30 10.52 3.41
CA GLU A 150 -31.75 10.38 2.05
C GLU A 150 -30.82 9.16 1.96
N ALA A 151 -30.05 8.89 3.02
CA ALA A 151 -29.11 7.77 3.08
C ALA A 151 -29.18 6.99 4.40
N ARG A 152 -28.76 5.73 4.34
CA ARG A 152 -28.73 4.82 5.50
C ARG A 152 -27.63 5.20 6.49
N ARG A 153 -27.92 5.15 7.78
CA ARG A 153 -26.93 5.25 8.88
C ARG A 153 -26.61 3.87 9.44
N TYR A 154 -25.35 3.67 9.80
CA TYR A 154 -24.81 2.42 10.31
C TYR A 154 -24.20 2.65 11.70
N PRO A 155 -24.64 1.90 12.72
CA PRO A 155 -24.10 2.06 14.07
C PRO A 155 -22.63 1.63 14.13
N CYS A 156 -21.87 2.38 14.93
CA CYS A 156 -20.46 2.15 15.20
C CYS A 156 -20.28 1.93 16.71
N ALA A 157 -19.45 0.96 17.09
CA ALA A 157 -19.14 0.70 18.49
C ALA A 157 -17.62 0.56 18.68
N GLY A 158 -17.08 1.09 19.78
CA GLY A 158 -15.65 0.95 20.13
C GLY A 158 -14.70 1.75 19.22
N VAL A 159 -15.16 2.89 18.70
CA VAL A 159 -14.35 3.85 17.94
C VAL A 159 -14.27 5.15 18.72
N SER A 160 -13.09 5.48 19.23
CA SER A 160 -12.82 6.76 19.87
C SER A 160 -12.62 7.85 18.82
N ALA A 161 -13.06 9.06 19.12
CA ALA A 161 -12.94 10.23 18.27
C ALA A 161 -12.16 11.34 18.97
N GLU A 162 -11.23 11.95 18.25
CA GLU A 162 -10.53 13.17 18.63
C GLU A 162 -10.82 14.24 17.57
N VAL A 163 -11.40 15.37 17.98
CA VAL A 163 -11.67 16.51 17.12
C VAL A 163 -10.78 17.67 17.54
N HIS A 164 -9.97 18.17 16.62
CA HIS A 164 -9.09 19.31 16.84
C HIS A 164 -9.71 20.57 16.23
N HIS A 165 -9.94 21.57 17.09
CA HIS A 165 -10.54 22.85 16.73
C HIS A 165 -9.83 23.99 17.47
N ASN A 166 -9.29 24.98 16.75
CA ASN A 166 -8.60 26.16 17.31
C ASN A 166 -7.57 25.81 18.42
N GLY A 167 -6.75 24.78 18.19
CA GLY A 167 -5.73 24.32 19.15
C GLY A 167 -6.27 23.53 20.34
N ARG A 168 -7.58 23.33 20.45
CA ARG A 168 -8.22 22.50 21.47
C ARG A 168 -8.50 21.11 20.93
N ARG A 169 -8.48 20.14 21.84
CA ARG A 169 -8.85 18.74 21.59
C ARG A 169 -10.17 18.44 22.27
N ILE A 170 -11.14 17.97 21.49
CA ILE A 170 -12.46 17.50 21.94
C ILE A 170 -12.47 15.99 21.76
N THR A 171 -12.78 15.23 22.82
CA THR A 171 -12.81 13.76 22.78
C THR A 171 -14.24 13.23 22.79
N GLY A 172 -14.42 12.02 22.27
CA GLY A 172 -15.71 11.35 22.25
C GLY A 172 -15.67 9.98 21.59
N GLU A 173 -16.83 9.48 21.19
CA GLU A 173 -17.01 8.20 20.50
C GLU A 173 -17.86 8.37 19.24
N LEU A 174 -17.53 7.63 18.17
CA LEU A 174 -18.36 7.56 16.98
C LEU A 174 -19.58 6.67 17.25
N GLU A 175 -20.78 7.24 17.21
CA GLU A 175 -22.04 6.50 17.39
C GLU A 175 -22.51 5.82 16.12
N ASP A 176 -22.45 6.54 15.00
CA ASP A 176 -22.86 6.02 13.69
C ASP A 176 -22.25 6.82 12.54
N MET A 177 -22.29 6.23 11.35
CA MET A 177 -21.88 6.86 10.10
C MET A 177 -22.88 6.59 8.98
N GLY A 178 -22.98 7.52 8.04
CA GLY A 178 -23.60 7.30 6.73
C GLY A 178 -22.71 7.87 5.63
N PRO A 179 -23.09 7.71 4.35
CA PRO A 179 -22.29 8.14 3.19
C PRO A 179 -21.91 9.62 3.18
N THR A 180 -22.68 10.47 3.86
CA THR A 180 -22.51 11.93 3.83
C THR A 180 -22.02 12.52 5.15
N ALA A 181 -22.22 11.83 6.28
CA ALA A 181 -21.89 12.38 7.59
C ALA A 181 -21.63 11.29 8.64
N ILE A 182 -20.80 11.64 9.62
CA ILE A 182 -20.55 10.86 10.83
C ILE A 182 -21.17 11.56 12.05
N ARG A 183 -21.57 10.80 13.07
CA ARG A 183 -22.11 11.35 14.31
C ARG A 183 -21.28 10.89 15.51
N LEU A 184 -20.82 11.86 16.28
CA LEU A 184 -20.03 11.67 17.49
C LEU A 184 -20.84 11.99 18.73
N LYS A 185 -20.64 11.21 19.76
CA LYS A 185 -20.99 11.53 21.14
C LYS A 185 -19.75 12.10 21.82
N VAL A 186 -19.83 13.35 22.26
CA VAL A 186 -18.71 14.10 22.85
C VAL A 186 -18.70 13.95 24.36
N ASP A 187 -17.51 13.76 24.92
CA ASP A 187 -17.30 13.63 26.36
C ASP A 187 -17.58 14.96 27.07
N ARG A 188 -18.28 14.90 28.20
CA ARG A 188 -18.59 16.10 29.00
C ARG A 188 -17.37 16.66 29.73
N ALA A 189 -16.40 15.81 30.06
CA ALA A 189 -15.28 16.17 30.92
C ALA A 189 -14.38 17.20 30.23
N GLY A 190 -14.46 18.46 30.66
CA GLY A 190 -13.64 19.55 30.13
C GLY A 190 -14.16 20.22 28.85
N PHE A 191 -15.34 19.84 28.36
CA PHE A 191 -15.96 20.49 27.20
C PHE A 191 -16.87 21.66 27.63
N LEU A 192 -16.58 22.87 27.13
CA LEU A 192 -17.45 24.04 27.26
C LEU A 192 -18.20 24.26 25.93
N SER A 193 -19.52 24.43 25.94
CA SER A 193 -20.34 24.57 24.72
C SER A 193 -19.85 25.68 23.77
N GLU A 194 -19.46 26.82 24.33
CA GLU A 194 -18.90 27.97 23.62
C GLU A 194 -17.54 27.70 22.96
N SER A 195 -16.87 26.60 23.33
CA SER A 195 -15.60 26.17 22.76
C SER A 195 -15.74 25.22 21.57
N GLY A 196 -16.96 24.77 21.28
CA GLY A 196 -17.26 23.89 20.15
C GLY A 196 -17.24 24.59 18.79
N PRO A 197 -17.07 23.84 17.69
CA PRO A 197 -17.18 24.38 16.34
C PRO A 197 -18.62 24.80 16.03
N LYS A 198 -18.77 25.96 15.38
CA LYS A 198 -20.06 26.42 14.85
C LYS A 198 -20.43 25.67 13.59
N GLU A 199 -21.69 25.79 13.19
CA GLU A 199 -22.17 25.23 11.93
C GLU A 199 -21.33 25.75 10.73
N LYS A 200 -20.96 24.82 9.84
CA LYS A 200 -20.07 24.98 8.68
C LYS A 200 -18.60 25.24 8.98
N GLU A 201 -18.18 25.33 10.25
CA GLU A 201 -16.75 25.43 10.57
C GLU A 201 -16.02 24.10 10.27
N ILE A 202 -14.81 24.22 9.74
CA ILE A 202 -13.97 23.07 9.41
C ILE A 202 -13.12 22.68 10.61
N VAL A 203 -13.21 21.41 11.01
CA VAL A 203 -12.42 20.79 12.07
C VAL A 203 -11.55 19.67 11.52
N SER A 204 -10.50 19.31 12.25
CA SER A 204 -9.74 18.08 11.96
C SER A 204 -10.25 16.95 12.86
N VAL A 205 -10.46 15.78 12.29
CA VAL A 205 -11.05 14.62 12.97
C VAL A 205 -10.09 13.45 12.84
N GLU A 206 -9.85 12.77 13.95
CA GLU A 206 -9.17 11.49 14.00
C GLU A 206 -10.06 10.45 14.68
N LEU A 207 -10.27 9.30 14.04
CA LEU A 207 -11.03 8.18 14.57
C LEU A 207 -10.10 6.99 14.77
N LYS A 208 -10.12 6.39 15.96
CA LYS A 208 -9.25 5.26 16.32
C LYS A 208 -10.06 4.10 16.87
N ARG A 209 -9.59 2.88 16.62
CA ARG A 209 -10.11 1.65 17.23
C ARG A 209 -8.94 0.90 17.83
N GLY A 210 -8.97 0.65 19.13
CA GLY A 210 -7.85 -0.01 19.84
C GLY A 210 -6.51 0.70 19.66
N GLY A 211 -6.52 2.04 19.56
CA GLY A 211 -5.33 2.86 19.29
C GLY A 211 -4.91 2.97 17.82
N VAL A 212 -5.47 2.15 16.92
CA VAL A 212 -5.15 2.17 15.49
C VAL A 212 -6.01 3.20 14.76
N CYS A 213 -5.37 4.09 13.98
CA CYS A 213 -6.08 5.09 13.17
C CYS A 213 -6.96 4.41 12.11
N CYS A 214 -8.25 4.76 12.10
CA CYS A 214 -9.27 4.25 11.20
C CYS A 214 -9.80 5.32 10.24
N TYR A 215 -9.57 6.59 10.54
CA TYR A 215 -9.86 7.73 9.68
C TYR A 215 -9.13 8.97 10.22
N SER A 216 -8.55 9.77 9.33
CA SER A 216 -8.02 11.09 9.67
C SER A 216 -8.32 12.04 8.51
N GLY A 217 -8.91 13.20 8.81
CA GLY A 217 -9.33 14.13 7.77
C GLY A 217 -9.96 15.40 8.30
N LYS A 218 -10.29 16.31 7.38
CA LYS A 218 -11.07 17.52 7.68
C LYS A 218 -12.56 17.25 7.49
N ALA A 219 -13.37 17.83 8.36
CA ALA A 219 -14.82 17.74 8.28
C ALA A 219 -15.47 19.08 8.62
N SER A 220 -16.58 19.37 7.96
CA SER A 220 -17.47 20.49 8.28
C SER A 220 -18.41 20.10 9.41
N CYS A 221 -18.51 20.95 10.44
CA CYS A 221 -19.50 20.76 11.50
C CYS A 221 -20.89 21.10 10.97
N LEU A 222 -21.75 20.09 10.83
CA LEU A 222 -23.15 20.30 10.42
C LEU A 222 -24.03 20.69 11.60
N ARG A 223 -23.72 20.16 12.79
CA ARG A 223 -24.53 20.40 13.99
C ARG A 223 -23.75 20.04 15.25
N MET A 224 -23.92 20.85 16.28
CA MET A 224 -23.47 20.56 17.64
C MET A 224 -24.63 20.88 18.59
N GLN A 225 -25.08 19.91 19.39
CA GLN A 225 -26.22 20.07 20.29
C GLN A 225 -26.07 19.27 21.58
N GLU A 226 -26.60 19.78 22.68
CA GLU A 226 -26.68 19.04 23.94
C GLU A 226 -27.96 18.21 23.97
N LYS A 227 -27.83 16.91 24.31
CA LYS A 227 -28.96 15.99 24.43
C LYS A 227 -28.78 15.10 25.66
N ARG A 228 -29.73 15.19 26.59
CA ARG A 228 -29.74 14.41 27.84
C ARG A 228 -28.41 14.55 28.62
N GLY A 229 -27.85 15.76 28.52
CA GLY A 229 -26.59 16.20 29.06
C GLY A 229 -25.33 15.78 28.29
N ASN A 230 -25.40 14.89 27.29
CA ASN A 230 -24.25 14.59 26.43
C ASN A 230 -24.26 15.50 25.22
N TRP A 231 -23.09 15.84 24.70
CA TRP A 231 -23.01 16.62 23.47
C TRP A 231 -22.98 15.68 22.26
N GLU A 232 -23.79 15.99 21.24
CA GLU A 232 -23.80 15.30 19.95
C GLU A 232 -23.19 16.23 18.90
N MET A 233 -22.22 15.73 18.14
CA MET A 233 -21.57 16.44 17.04
C MET A 233 -21.80 15.68 15.74
N VAL A 234 -22.34 16.34 14.71
CA VAL A 234 -22.51 15.77 13.37
C VAL A 234 -21.50 16.43 12.43
N LEU A 235 -20.66 15.62 11.81
CA LEU A 235 -19.57 16.08 10.95
C LEU A 235 -19.73 15.51 9.55
N GLN A 236 -19.53 16.34 8.54
CA GLN A 236 -19.48 15.94 7.13
C GLN A 236 -18.02 16.00 6.65
N PRO A 237 -17.41 14.87 6.24
CA PRO A 237 -16.10 14.88 5.59
C PRO A 237 -16.07 15.93 4.47
N SER A 238 -15.13 16.88 4.54
CA SER A 238 -15.14 18.07 3.67
C SER A 238 -14.16 17.99 2.51
N VAL A 239 -13.42 16.90 2.39
CA VAL A 239 -12.36 16.75 1.40
C VAL A 239 -12.74 15.66 0.40
N GLU A 240 -12.77 16.02 -0.89
CA GLU A 240 -13.01 15.08 -1.98
C GLU A 240 -11.76 14.24 -2.32
N SER A 241 -10.56 14.70 -1.93
CA SER A 241 -9.32 13.95 -2.14
C SER A 241 -8.21 14.25 -1.13
N VAL A 242 -7.42 13.24 -0.79
CA VAL A 242 -6.21 13.33 0.03
C VAL A 242 -4.97 12.99 -0.80
N GLN A 243 -3.82 13.54 -0.42
CA GLN A 243 -2.56 13.21 -1.05
C GLN A 243 -1.86 12.09 -0.25
N VAL A 244 -1.83 10.88 -0.80
CA VAL A 244 -1.13 9.72 -0.20
C VAL A 244 0.35 9.69 -0.64
N PHE A 245 0.62 10.05 -1.90
CA PHE A 245 1.95 10.06 -2.51
C PHE A 245 2.18 11.36 -3.27
N GLN A 246 3.45 11.66 -3.61
CA GLN A 246 3.76 12.80 -4.48
C GLN A 246 3.10 12.68 -5.86
N LYS A 247 2.64 13.80 -6.41
CA LYS A 247 2.00 13.81 -7.73
C LYS A 247 3.05 13.61 -8.82
N ARG A 248 2.82 12.62 -9.68
CA ARG A 248 3.69 12.33 -10.82
C ARG A 248 3.21 12.97 -12.11
N SER A 249 4.16 13.38 -12.93
CA SER A 249 3.98 13.74 -14.34
C SER A 249 3.75 12.52 -15.23
N VAL A 250 4.42 11.41 -14.92
CA VAL A 250 4.36 10.17 -15.69
C VAL A 250 3.83 9.04 -14.80
N ARG A 251 2.65 8.53 -15.13
CA ARG A 251 1.97 7.49 -14.36
C ARG A 251 2.02 6.16 -15.10
N ASN A 252 2.08 5.08 -14.34
CA ASN A 252 1.89 3.75 -14.89
C ASN A 252 0.47 3.63 -15.50
N PRO A 253 0.33 2.86 -16.58
CA PRO A 253 -0.95 2.64 -17.24
C PRO A 253 -1.97 1.98 -16.30
N ARG A 254 -3.23 2.37 -16.44
CA ARG A 254 -4.39 1.75 -15.78
C ARG A 254 -5.16 0.93 -16.80
N VAL A 255 -5.57 -0.26 -16.40
CA VAL A 255 -6.29 -1.22 -17.26
C VAL A 255 -7.63 -1.60 -16.66
N LYS A 256 -8.59 -1.92 -17.54
CA LYS A 256 -9.81 -2.64 -17.17
C LYS A 256 -9.62 -4.10 -17.54
N LEU A 257 -9.76 -4.99 -16.57
CA LEU A 257 -9.58 -6.42 -16.78
C LEU A 257 -10.94 -7.10 -17.00
N THR A 258 -10.94 -8.22 -17.72
CA THR A 258 -12.13 -9.06 -17.92
C THR A 258 -11.75 -10.50 -17.57
N PRO A 259 -12.38 -11.13 -16.56
CA PRO A 259 -13.38 -10.55 -15.65
C PRO A 259 -12.79 -9.44 -14.75
N PRO A 260 -13.60 -8.54 -14.15
CA PRO A 260 -13.09 -7.52 -13.24
C PRO A 260 -12.52 -8.17 -11.96
N PRO A 261 -11.42 -7.63 -11.39
CA PRO A 261 -10.93 -8.05 -10.08
C PRO A 261 -11.94 -7.70 -8.99
N THR A 262 -11.80 -8.34 -7.83
CA THR A 262 -12.58 -8.01 -6.63
C THR A 262 -11.64 -7.69 -5.49
N ILE A 263 -11.92 -6.65 -4.71
CA ILE A 263 -11.23 -6.39 -3.46
C ILE A 263 -12.06 -6.87 -2.29
N SER A 264 -11.41 -7.29 -1.22
CA SER A 264 -12.06 -7.55 0.06
C SER A 264 -11.24 -7.05 1.23
N PHE A 265 -11.91 -6.47 2.21
CA PHE A 265 -11.31 -6.00 3.45
C PHE A 265 -12.38 -5.87 4.52
N LYS A 266 -11.97 -5.75 5.78
CA LYS A 266 -12.86 -5.42 6.88
C LYS A 266 -12.95 -3.90 7.05
N HIS A 267 -14.16 -3.33 6.99
CA HIS A 267 -14.32 -1.88 7.08
C HIS A 267 -13.77 -1.36 8.42
N PRO A 268 -12.86 -0.36 8.43
CA PRO A 268 -12.16 0.07 9.65
C PRO A 268 -13.11 0.50 10.78
N LEU A 269 -14.13 1.30 10.43
CA LEU A 269 -15.12 1.80 11.38
C LEU A 269 -16.21 0.78 11.71
N LEU A 270 -16.86 0.16 10.71
CA LEU A 270 -18.00 -0.73 10.90
C LEU A 270 -17.65 -2.16 11.31
N GLN A 271 -16.42 -2.61 11.05
CA GLN A 271 -15.98 -3.99 11.30
C GLN A 271 -16.77 -5.06 10.52
N THR A 272 -17.45 -4.68 9.44
CA THR A 272 -18.14 -5.57 8.50
C THR A 272 -17.22 -5.91 7.33
N ASN A 273 -17.42 -7.08 6.73
CA ASN A 273 -16.67 -7.49 5.54
C ASN A 273 -17.20 -6.76 4.30
N PHE A 274 -16.30 -6.09 3.59
CA PHE A 274 -16.57 -5.46 2.31
C PHE A 274 -16.00 -6.33 1.19
N ARG A 275 -16.76 -6.48 0.11
CA ARG A 275 -16.31 -7.15 -1.11
C ARG A 275 -16.89 -6.42 -2.32
N ILE A 276 -16.02 -5.82 -3.13
CA ILE A 276 -16.42 -4.88 -4.19
C ILE A 276 -15.62 -5.15 -5.46
N GLU A 277 -16.27 -5.04 -6.61
CA GLU A 277 -15.63 -5.15 -7.92
C GLU A 277 -14.79 -3.90 -8.25
N VAL A 278 -13.64 -4.13 -8.88
CA VAL A 278 -12.71 -3.09 -9.29
C VAL A 278 -13.04 -2.63 -10.70
N SER A 279 -13.19 -1.30 -10.88
CA SER A 279 -13.51 -0.68 -12.17
C SER A 279 -12.28 -0.54 -13.07
N ASP A 280 -11.13 -0.14 -12.52
CA ASP A 280 -9.82 -0.14 -13.18
C ASP A 280 -8.69 -0.36 -12.17
N ILE A 281 -7.53 -0.84 -12.63
CA ILE A 281 -6.39 -1.19 -11.79
C ILE A 281 -5.05 -0.85 -12.43
N CYS A 282 -4.07 -0.48 -11.60
CA CYS A 282 -2.64 -0.44 -11.91
C CYS A 282 -1.84 -1.06 -10.75
N SER A 283 -0.51 -1.13 -10.87
CA SER A 283 0.36 -1.74 -9.85
C SER A 283 0.45 -0.97 -8.52
N SER A 284 -0.12 0.23 -8.42
CA SER A 284 -0.12 1.07 -7.21
C SER A 284 -1.50 1.50 -6.73
N GLY A 285 -2.59 1.00 -7.31
CA GLY A 285 -3.94 1.38 -6.92
C GLY A 285 -5.01 0.94 -7.90
N PHE A 286 -6.25 1.21 -7.53
CA PHE A 286 -7.44 0.86 -8.31
C PHE A 286 -8.55 1.88 -8.08
N SER A 287 -9.61 1.76 -8.86
CA SER A 287 -10.85 2.50 -8.66
C SER A 287 -12.02 1.53 -8.45
N ILE A 288 -13.02 1.96 -7.70
CA ILE A 288 -14.30 1.25 -7.56
C ILE A 288 -15.45 2.22 -7.89
N SER A 289 -16.62 1.65 -8.18
CA SER A 289 -17.87 2.36 -8.40
C SER A 289 -18.98 1.66 -7.64
N GLU A 290 -19.72 2.41 -6.82
CA GLU A 290 -20.87 1.92 -6.04
C GLU A 290 -21.99 2.97 -6.04
N GLU A 291 -23.21 2.60 -5.66
CA GLU A 291 -24.30 3.57 -5.47
C GLU A 291 -23.90 4.62 -4.40
N ASP A 292 -24.05 5.90 -4.73
CA ASP A 292 -23.60 7.01 -3.87
C ASP A 292 -24.27 6.99 -2.49
N SER A 293 -25.56 6.59 -2.46
CA SER A 293 -26.38 6.46 -1.26
C SER A 293 -25.96 5.30 -0.33
N GLY A 294 -25.08 4.41 -0.81
CA GLY A 294 -24.52 3.28 -0.08
C GLY A 294 -23.00 3.35 0.14
N CYS A 295 -22.30 4.28 -0.51
CA CYS A 295 -20.84 4.34 -0.47
C CYS A 295 -20.32 4.87 0.89
N LEU A 296 -19.60 4.02 1.61
CA LEU A 296 -19.11 4.29 2.98
C LEU A 296 -17.61 4.60 3.05
N LEU A 297 -16.95 4.79 1.90
CA LEU A 297 -15.52 5.07 1.83
C LEU A 297 -15.26 6.57 1.74
N PHE A 298 -14.49 7.09 2.71
CA PHE A 298 -14.12 8.51 2.76
C PHE A 298 -12.66 8.72 2.38
N PRO A 299 -12.33 9.80 1.66
CA PRO A 299 -10.94 10.20 1.45
C PRO A 299 -10.18 10.30 2.79
N GLY A 300 -9.00 9.69 2.84
CA GLY A 300 -8.17 9.60 4.04
C GLY A 300 -8.36 8.31 4.85
N MET A 301 -9.40 7.51 4.59
CA MET A 301 -9.63 6.25 5.30
C MET A 301 -8.55 5.20 4.97
N PRO A 302 -7.76 4.72 5.96
CA PRO A 302 -6.83 3.61 5.77
C PRO A 302 -7.58 2.27 5.70
N ILE A 303 -7.12 1.37 4.84
CA ILE A 303 -7.54 -0.02 4.73
C ILE A 303 -6.33 -0.86 5.09
N HIS A 304 -6.29 -1.40 6.31
CA HIS A 304 -5.10 -2.06 6.85
C HIS A 304 -4.88 -3.48 6.34
N ASP A 305 -5.95 -4.17 5.97
CA ASP A 305 -5.95 -5.57 5.55
C ASP A 305 -6.78 -5.73 4.28
N LEU A 306 -6.14 -5.44 3.15
CA LEU A 306 -6.69 -5.51 1.81
C LEU A 306 -6.26 -6.82 1.14
N THR A 307 -7.23 -7.53 0.58
CA THR A 307 -6.98 -8.64 -0.35
C THR A 307 -7.52 -8.31 -1.74
N VAL A 308 -6.70 -8.51 -2.77
CA VAL A 308 -7.09 -8.37 -4.17
C VAL A 308 -7.26 -9.76 -4.79
N TRP A 309 -8.43 -10.02 -5.36
CA TRP A 309 -8.81 -11.27 -6.00
C TRP A 309 -8.93 -11.09 -7.51
N TYR A 310 -8.48 -12.08 -8.26
CA TYR A 310 -8.69 -12.16 -9.71
C TYR A 310 -8.85 -13.62 -10.12
N ALA A 311 -9.87 -13.90 -10.95
CA ALA A 311 -10.16 -15.25 -11.46
C ALA A 311 -10.16 -16.35 -10.36
N GLY A 312 -10.69 -16.04 -9.17
CA GLY A 312 -10.80 -16.97 -8.04
C GLY A 312 -9.53 -17.14 -7.20
N SER A 313 -8.43 -16.45 -7.53
CA SER A 313 -7.16 -16.52 -6.78
C SER A 313 -6.81 -15.19 -6.13
N ILE A 314 -6.08 -15.24 -5.02
CA ILE A 314 -5.49 -14.04 -4.40
C ILE A 314 -4.31 -13.59 -5.25
N VAL A 315 -4.35 -12.33 -5.71
CA VAL A 315 -3.28 -11.71 -6.49
C VAL A 315 -2.35 -10.92 -5.59
N ALA A 316 -2.88 -10.16 -4.64
CA ALA A 316 -2.07 -9.32 -3.76
C ALA A 316 -2.71 -9.19 -2.37
N HIS A 317 -1.87 -9.04 -1.35
CA HIS A 317 -2.26 -8.70 0.01
C HIS A 317 -1.50 -7.44 0.45
N GLY A 318 -2.13 -6.60 1.29
CA GLY A 318 -1.44 -5.43 1.81
C GLY A 318 -2.36 -4.41 2.46
N SER A 319 -1.94 -3.16 2.40
CA SER A 319 -2.69 -2.01 2.93
C SER A 319 -2.94 -0.99 1.83
N ALA A 320 -3.98 -0.19 2.01
CA ALA A 320 -4.38 0.83 1.08
C ALA A 320 -4.96 2.05 1.79
N GLN A 321 -5.21 3.12 1.04
CA GLN A 321 -5.89 4.30 1.54
C GLN A 321 -6.82 4.85 0.46
N VAL A 322 -8.01 5.26 0.88
CA VAL A 322 -8.97 5.93 0.00
C VAL A 322 -8.42 7.32 -0.32
N VAL A 323 -8.14 7.56 -1.60
CA VAL A 323 -7.51 8.79 -2.11
C VAL A 323 -8.55 9.83 -2.44
N TYR A 324 -9.62 9.46 -3.14
CA TYR A 324 -10.66 10.41 -3.52
C TYR A 324 -12.02 9.72 -3.59
N ARG A 325 -13.08 10.53 -3.53
CA ARG A 325 -14.47 10.15 -3.78
C ARG A 325 -15.11 11.21 -4.67
N LYS A 326 -15.78 10.79 -5.73
CA LYS A 326 -16.54 11.67 -6.63
C LYS A 326 -17.88 11.04 -6.93
N SER A 327 -18.96 11.81 -6.83
CA SER A 327 -20.27 11.37 -7.27
C SER A 327 -20.46 11.72 -8.75
N ASP A 328 -21.12 10.85 -9.52
CA ASP A 328 -21.54 11.13 -10.89
C ASP A 328 -23.02 11.58 -10.95
N GLU A 329 -23.48 11.98 -12.13
CA GLU A 329 -24.86 12.40 -12.36
C GLU A 329 -25.86 11.23 -12.28
N ASP A 330 -25.37 9.99 -12.46
CA ASP A 330 -26.15 8.76 -12.44
C ASP A 330 -26.40 8.22 -11.02
N GLY A 331 -25.90 8.92 -10.00
CA GLY A 331 -26.08 8.55 -8.59
C GLY A 331 -25.09 7.51 -8.07
N ASN A 332 -23.94 7.32 -8.72
CA ASN A 332 -22.84 6.49 -8.26
C ASN A 332 -21.71 7.33 -7.64
N ALA A 333 -21.00 6.74 -6.70
CA ALA A 333 -19.74 7.22 -6.17
C ALA A 333 -18.56 6.44 -6.77
N PHE A 334 -17.59 7.15 -7.32
CA PHE A 334 -16.29 6.64 -7.73
C PHE A 334 -15.25 6.92 -6.65
N CYS A 335 -14.64 5.85 -6.14
CA CYS A 335 -13.55 5.96 -5.19
C CYS A 335 -12.23 5.52 -5.81
N GLY A 336 -11.22 6.38 -5.74
CA GLY A 336 -9.84 6.00 -6.04
C GLY A 336 -9.15 5.52 -4.78
N ILE A 337 -8.48 4.38 -4.86
CA ILE A 337 -7.79 3.75 -3.73
C ILE A 337 -6.34 3.52 -4.14
N ALA A 338 -5.41 4.00 -3.31
CA ALA A 338 -3.97 3.77 -3.51
C ALA A 338 -3.51 2.64 -2.60
N ILE A 339 -2.75 1.71 -3.15
CA ILE A 339 -2.05 0.70 -2.35
C ILE A 339 -0.91 1.43 -1.64
N VAL A 340 -0.87 1.31 -0.31
CA VAL A 340 0.11 1.96 0.57
C VAL A 340 1.31 1.03 0.77
N ASP A 341 1.03 -0.25 1.02
CA ASP A 341 2.04 -1.29 1.12
C ASP A 341 1.48 -2.63 0.62
N ALA A 342 2.33 -3.56 0.19
CA ALA A 342 1.94 -4.88 -0.29
C ALA A 342 3.07 -5.89 -0.11
N ASP A 343 2.75 -7.19 -0.10
CA ASP A 343 3.77 -8.22 -0.21
C ASP A 343 4.48 -8.16 -1.57
N MET A 344 5.79 -8.45 -1.60
CA MET A 344 6.59 -8.36 -2.84
C MET A 344 6.04 -9.28 -3.94
N ASP A 345 5.61 -10.48 -3.57
CA ASP A 345 5.02 -11.42 -4.51
C ASP A 345 3.69 -10.89 -5.07
N GLY A 346 2.87 -10.27 -4.21
CA GLY A 346 1.61 -9.65 -4.57
C GLY A 346 1.79 -8.47 -5.51
N TYR A 347 2.75 -7.61 -5.22
CA TYR A 347 3.15 -6.53 -6.12
C TYR A 347 3.65 -7.06 -7.47
N THR A 348 4.43 -8.15 -7.46
CA THR A 348 4.93 -8.82 -8.66
C THR A 348 3.79 -9.38 -9.51
N ARG A 349 2.87 -10.13 -8.90
CA ARG A 349 1.70 -10.72 -9.58
C ARG A 349 0.76 -9.64 -10.12
N LEU A 350 0.54 -8.56 -9.36
CA LEU A 350 -0.28 -7.44 -9.81
C LEU A 350 0.37 -6.72 -11.00
N SER A 351 1.68 -6.47 -10.94
CA SER A 351 2.43 -5.88 -12.04
C SER A 351 2.41 -6.76 -13.29
N HIS A 352 2.55 -8.09 -13.12
CA HIS A 352 2.40 -9.05 -14.21
C HIS A 352 1.02 -8.96 -14.85
N LEU A 353 -0.05 -8.95 -14.05
CA LEU A 353 -1.43 -8.87 -14.51
C LEU A 353 -1.69 -7.59 -15.34
N VAL A 354 -1.21 -6.45 -14.86
CA VAL A 354 -1.36 -5.16 -15.54
C VAL A 354 -0.57 -5.12 -16.85
N GLU A 355 0.71 -5.51 -16.83
CA GLU A 355 1.55 -5.50 -18.03
C GLU A 355 1.03 -6.48 -19.10
N ASN A 356 0.59 -7.67 -18.68
CA ASN A 356 0.07 -8.68 -19.59
C ASN A 356 -1.25 -8.23 -20.25
N ALA A 357 -2.11 -7.52 -19.52
CA ALA A 357 -3.33 -6.95 -20.08
C ALA A 357 -3.06 -5.86 -21.13
N ILE A 358 -1.90 -5.21 -21.08
CA ILE A 358 -1.47 -4.20 -22.06
C ILE A 358 -0.83 -4.86 -23.28
N ASP A 359 0.07 -5.84 -23.05
CA ASP A 359 0.70 -6.63 -24.10
C ASP A 359 0.85 -8.07 -23.64
N LEU A 360 0.14 -9.00 -24.30
CA LEU A 360 0.16 -10.43 -23.96
C LEU A 360 1.57 -11.06 -24.05
N CYS A 361 2.50 -10.42 -24.77
CA CYS A 361 3.89 -10.88 -24.85
C CYS A 361 4.73 -10.47 -23.62
N ALA A 362 4.22 -9.58 -22.76
CA ALA A 362 4.90 -9.12 -21.56
C ALA A 362 4.67 -10.07 -20.38
N GLN A 363 5.77 -10.44 -19.72
CA GLN A 363 5.74 -11.28 -18.52
C GLN A 363 6.65 -10.66 -17.46
N VAL A 364 6.18 -10.66 -16.20
CA VAL A 364 6.92 -10.16 -15.04
C VAL A 364 7.09 -11.33 -14.08
N SER A 365 8.34 -11.71 -13.84
CA SER A 365 8.75 -12.86 -13.02
C SER A 365 8.01 -14.16 -13.35
N GLY A 366 7.66 -14.36 -14.63
CA GLY A 366 7.03 -15.57 -15.12
C GLY A 366 7.97 -16.78 -15.07
N LYS A 367 7.43 -18.00 -15.16
CA LYS A 367 8.26 -19.21 -15.20
C LYS A 367 9.10 -19.26 -16.48
N ILE A 368 10.41 -19.45 -16.34
CA ILE A 368 11.33 -19.56 -17.46
C ILE A 368 12.08 -20.89 -17.36
N GLU A 369 12.15 -21.63 -18.45
CA GLU A 369 13.01 -22.80 -18.55
C GLU A 369 14.48 -22.33 -18.69
N PRO A 370 15.40 -22.77 -17.80
CA PRO A 370 16.78 -22.28 -17.80
C PRO A 370 17.54 -22.46 -19.11
N ASP A 371 17.43 -23.61 -19.78
CA ASP A 371 18.10 -23.86 -21.06
C ASP A 371 17.57 -22.93 -22.18
N ALA A 372 16.27 -22.63 -22.21
CA ALA A 372 15.68 -21.66 -23.14
C ALA A 372 16.23 -20.24 -22.90
N LEU A 373 16.47 -19.85 -21.64
CA LEU A 373 17.12 -18.58 -21.32
C LEU A 373 18.56 -18.54 -21.82
N TRP A 374 19.33 -19.62 -21.62
CA TRP A 374 20.69 -19.70 -22.11
C TRP A 374 20.73 -19.67 -23.64
N GLU A 375 19.87 -20.42 -24.33
CA GLU A 375 19.72 -20.35 -25.80
C GLU A 375 19.44 -18.92 -26.26
N PHE A 376 18.54 -18.21 -25.57
CA PHE A 376 18.25 -16.81 -25.86
C PHE A 376 19.48 -15.92 -25.68
N PHE A 377 20.22 -16.05 -24.58
CA PHE A 377 21.43 -15.25 -24.36
C PHE A 377 22.51 -15.45 -25.41
N PHE A 378 22.68 -16.67 -25.94
CA PHE A 378 23.59 -16.92 -27.07
C PHE A 378 23.03 -16.33 -28.37
N SER A 379 21.77 -16.62 -28.71
CA SER A 379 21.17 -16.19 -29.97
C SER A 379 20.95 -14.67 -30.08
N ALA A 380 20.80 -13.97 -28.95
CA ALA A 380 20.73 -12.52 -28.88
C ALA A 380 22.12 -11.84 -28.86
N GLY A 381 23.22 -12.60 -28.88
CA GLY A 381 24.59 -12.07 -28.83
C GLY A 381 25.00 -11.51 -27.46
N PHE A 382 24.19 -11.71 -26.41
CA PHE A 382 24.49 -11.27 -25.05
C PHE A 382 25.67 -12.03 -24.43
N ILE A 383 25.85 -13.30 -24.84
CA ILE A 383 27.05 -14.10 -24.56
C ILE A 383 27.86 -14.23 -25.85
N TYR A 384 28.80 -13.31 -26.05
CA TYR A 384 29.77 -13.33 -27.16
C TYR A 384 30.99 -14.24 -26.84
N PRO A 385 31.79 -14.66 -27.84
CA PRO A 385 32.85 -15.68 -27.64
C PRO A 385 33.82 -15.39 -26.50
N LYS A 386 34.31 -14.15 -26.38
CA LYS A 386 35.20 -13.75 -25.27
C LYS A 386 34.52 -13.85 -23.89
N LYS A 387 33.23 -13.51 -23.79
CA LYS A 387 32.47 -13.67 -22.53
C LYS A 387 32.25 -15.14 -22.22
N TYR A 388 31.88 -15.96 -23.20
CA TYR A 388 31.72 -17.40 -22.99
C TYR A 388 33.01 -18.07 -22.53
N HIS A 389 34.16 -17.69 -23.10
CA HIS A 389 35.46 -18.21 -22.67
C HIS A 389 35.70 -18.03 -21.16
N LEU A 390 35.32 -16.87 -20.60
CA LEU A 390 35.41 -16.58 -19.16
C LEU A 390 34.41 -17.38 -18.32
N LEU A 391 33.22 -17.67 -18.85
CA LEU A 391 32.15 -18.39 -18.13
C LEU A 391 32.32 -19.93 -18.19
N SER A 392 32.88 -20.43 -19.29
CA SER A 392 32.94 -21.85 -19.63
C SER A 392 33.59 -22.76 -18.57
N PRO A 393 34.64 -22.34 -17.82
CA PRO A 393 35.26 -23.18 -16.79
C PRO A 393 34.29 -23.53 -15.65
N SER A 394 33.26 -22.71 -15.44
CA SER A 394 32.31 -22.86 -14.32
C SER A 394 30.88 -22.97 -14.79
N LYS A 395 30.67 -23.41 -16.04
CA LYS A 395 29.34 -23.51 -16.67
C LYS A 395 28.30 -24.27 -15.85
N ARG A 396 28.71 -25.32 -15.13
CA ARG A 396 27.82 -26.12 -14.27
C ARG A 396 27.30 -25.29 -13.08
N VAL A 397 28.18 -24.51 -12.44
CA VAL A 397 27.83 -23.61 -11.33
C VAL A 397 26.87 -22.52 -11.82
N PHE A 398 27.17 -21.89 -12.96
CA PHE A 398 26.27 -20.90 -13.57
C PHE A 398 24.87 -21.46 -13.82
N LYS A 399 24.77 -22.64 -14.45
CA LYS A 399 23.46 -23.27 -14.72
C LYS A 399 22.67 -23.58 -13.45
N GLU A 400 23.32 -24.15 -12.44
CA GLU A 400 22.65 -24.51 -11.18
C GLU A 400 22.18 -23.27 -10.42
N ASN A 401 23.02 -22.25 -10.31
CA ASN A 401 22.65 -21.01 -9.64
C ASN A 401 21.56 -20.24 -10.41
N SER A 402 21.60 -20.21 -11.74
CA SER A 402 20.51 -19.65 -12.54
C SER A 402 19.18 -20.38 -12.29
N ARG A 403 19.19 -21.71 -12.11
CA ARG A 403 17.97 -22.46 -11.77
C ARG A 403 17.40 -22.03 -10.42
N LYS A 404 18.23 -21.89 -9.39
CA LYS A 404 17.80 -21.42 -8.05
C LYS A 404 17.17 -20.03 -8.13
N ILE A 405 17.85 -19.12 -8.83
CA ILE A 405 17.46 -17.71 -9.02
C ILE A 405 16.09 -17.60 -9.73
N LEU A 406 15.85 -18.43 -10.75
CA LEU A 406 14.62 -18.35 -11.56
C LEU A 406 13.39 -19.02 -10.93
N GLN A 407 13.56 -19.84 -9.90
CA GLN A 407 12.47 -20.67 -9.36
C GLN A 407 11.75 -20.04 -8.17
N ASP A 408 12.45 -19.60 -7.13
CA ASP A 408 11.81 -19.24 -5.85
C ASP A 408 12.54 -18.10 -5.11
N ALA A 409 13.02 -17.07 -5.82
CA ALA A 409 13.86 -16.00 -5.26
C ALA A 409 13.26 -14.60 -5.39
N SER A 410 11.93 -14.48 -5.33
CA SER A 410 11.20 -13.24 -5.58
C SER A 410 11.49 -12.10 -4.60
N GLU A 411 11.99 -12.38 -3.38
CA GLU A 411 12.44 -11.32 -2.46
C GLU A 411 13.73 -10.62 -2.94
N ILE A 412 14.55 -11.30 -3.75
CA ILE A 412 15.89 -10.82 -4.14
C ILE A 412 16.03 -10.50 -5.63
N ILE A 413 15.23 -11.11 -6.51
CA ILE A 413 15.38 -10.96 -7.95
C ILE A 413 14.03 -10.99 -8.67
N HIS A 414 13.91 -10.12 -9.67
CA HIS A 414 12.79 -10.12 -10.60
C HIS A 414 13.31 -10.06 -12.03
N HIS A 415 12.61 -10.72 -12.94
CA HIS A 415 12.96 -10.73 -14.36
C HIS A 415 11.77 -10.38 -15.22
N PHE A 416 12.05 -9.86 -16.40
CA PHE A 416 11.07 -9.35 -17.35
C PHE A 416 11.35 -10.02 -18.68
N THR A 417 10.36 -10.72 -19.23
CA THR A 417 10.49 -11.32 -20.55
C THR A 417 9.53 -10.71 -21.54
N TYR A 418 10.01 -10.68 -22.78
CA TYR A 418 9.17 -10.44 -23.92
C TYR A 418 9.14 -11.72 -24.73
N GLU A 419 8.01 -12.42 -24.73
CA GLU A 419 7.90 -13.76 -25.27
C GLU A 419 6.64 -13.98 -26.10
N LYS A 420 6.74 -14.88 -27.07
CA LYS A 420 5.60 -15.27 -27.91
C LYS A 420 5.71 -16.75 -28.24
N ASN A 421 4.66 -17.51 -27.93
CA ASN A 421 4.58 -18.95 -28.18
C ASN A 421 5.78 -19.71 -27.58
N GLY A 422 6.17 -19.39 -26.33
CA GLY A 422 7.31 -19.99 -25.63
C GLY A 422 8.70 -19.53 -26.11
N ARG A 423 8.78 -18.60 -27.07
CA ARG A 423 10.05 -18.09 -27.60
C ARG A 423 10.37 -16.72 -27.01
N LEU A 424 11.57 -16.59 -26.43
CA LEU A 424 12.07 -15.32 -25.88
C LEU A 424 12.54 -14.36 -26.98
N TYR A 425 12.22 -13.07 -26.82
CA TYR A 425 12.65 -11.96 -27.68
C TYR A 425 13.29 -10.82 -26.88
N GLY A 426 13.02 -10.75 -25.58
CA GLY A 426 13.65 -9.81 -24.64
C GLY A 426 13.81 -10.46 -23.28
N TYR A 427 14.89 -10.11 -22.59
CA TYR A 427 15.12 -10.45 -21.19
C TYR A 427 15.77 -9.26 -20.49
N HIS A 428 15.30 -9.00 -19.27
CA HIS A 428 15.90 -8.05 -18.36
C HIS A 428 15.67 -8.52 -16.92
N SER A 429 16.49 -8.08 -15.98
CA SER A 429 16.30 -8.43 -14.57
C SER A 429 16.77 -7.32 -13.64
N ILE A 430 16.21 -7.30 -12.45
CA ILE A 430 16.65 -6.48 -11.33
C ILE A 430 16.98 -7.40 -10.16
N VAL A 431 18.00 -7.06 -9.40
CA VAL A 431 18.42 -7.84 -8.22
C VAL A 431 18.70 -6.89 -7.05
N LEU A 432 18.30 -7.26 -5.84
CA LEU A 432 18.64 -6.54 -4.62
C LEU A 432 20.16 -6.70 -4.36
N ALA A 433 20.93 -5.69 -4.73
CA ALA A 433 22.40 -5.74 -4.69
C ALA A 433 22.96 -5.32 -3.33
N TYR A 434 22.31 -4.35 -2.68
CA TYR A 434 22.59 -3.86 -1.33
C TYR A 434 21.24 -3.57 -0.65
N GLU A 435 21.20 -3.40 0.67
CA GLU A 435 19.97 -3.26 1.48
C GLU A 435 18.96 -2.24 0.93
N ARG A 436 19.43 -1.21 0.24
CA ARG A 436 18.59 -0.12 -0.31
C ARG A 436 18.68 0.04 -1.83
N SER A 437 19.39 -0.86 -2.52
CA SER A 437 19.81 -0.67 -3.91
C SER A 437 19.48 -1.85 -4.80
N TRP A 438 18.67 -1.60 -5.82
CA TRP A 438 18.30 -2.58 -6.83
C TRP A 438 19.16 -2.40 -8.08
N LEU A 439 19.93 -3.44 -8.45
CA LEU A 439 20.76 -3.48 -9.64
C LEU A 439 19.96 -3.93 -10.86
N ILE A 440 19.85 -3.05 -11.84
CA ILE A 440 19.32 -3.32 -13.17
C ILE A 440 20.39 -4.01 -14.01
N GLN A 441 20.10 -5.23 -14.50
CA GLN A 441 21.07 -6.08 -15.16
C GLN A 441 20.49 -7.04 -16.21
N HIS A 442 21.40 -7.65 -16.97
CA HIS A 442 21.14 -8.69 -17.99
C HIS A 442 20.20 -8.23 -19.10
N HIS A 443 20.35 -6.98 -19.56
CA HIS A 443 19.57 -6.45 -20.67
C HIS A 443 19.95 -7.11 -22.00
N ALA A 444 19.05 -7.93 -22.53
CA ALA A 444 19.21 -8.64 -23.79
C ALA A 444 17.94 -8.56 -24.64
N GLY A 445 18.09 -8.51 -25.96
CA GLY A 445 16.96 -8.37 -26.87
C GLY A 445 17.30 -8.77 -28.30
N ARG A 446 16.30 -9.31 -28.99
CA ARG A 446 16.27 -9.47 -30.45
C ARG A 446 14.94 -8.93 -31.00
N SER A 447 14.88 -8.71 -32.30
CA SER A 447 13.66 -8.22 -32.94
C SER A 447 12.58 -9.30 -33.01
N MET A 448 11.33 -8.89 -32.83
CA MET A 448 10.12 -9.66 -33.12
C MET A 448 9.31 -8.91 -34.18
N GLY A 449 9.66 -9.10 -35.45
CA GLY A 449 9.17 -8.22 -36.52
C GLY A 449 9.55 -6.76 -36.24
N ASN A 450 8.56 -5.88 -36.18
CA ASN A 450 8.78 -4.44 -35.90
C ASN A 450 8.94 -4.11 -34.40
N ARG A 451 8.72 -5.07 -33.49
CA ARG A 451 8.87 -4.85 -32.05
C ARG A 451 10.29 -5.16 -31.60
N MET A 452 10.92 -4.23 -30.89
CA MET A 452 12.26 -4.40 -30.32
C MET A 452 12.16 -5.02 -28.92
N GLY A 453 12.36 -6.34 -28.78
CA GLY A 453 12.17 -7.05 -27.52
C GLY A 453 12.95 -6.45 -26.35
N GLY A 454 14.19 -5.99 -26.60
CA GLY A 454 14.99 -5.28 -25.59
C GLY A 454 14.36 -3.97 -25.10
N LEU A 455 13.71 -3.19 -25.98
CA LEU A 455 13.01 -1.97 -25.58
C LEU A 455 11.75 -2.28 -24.78
N MET A 456 11.05 -3.37 -25.12
CA MET A 456 9.82 -3.79 -24.44
C MET A 456 10.11 -4.21 -22.99
N VAL A 457 11.12 -5.06 -22.76
CA VAL A 457 11.49 -5.44 -21.38
C VAL A 457 12.04 -4.25 -20.58
N LEU A 458 12.71 -3.29 -21.23
CA LEU A 458 13.12 -2.06 -20.57
C LEU A 458 11.89 -1.26 -20.11
N LYS A 459 10.88 -1.10 -20.98
CA LYS A 459 9.61 -0.45 -20.62
C LYS A 459 8.94 -1.11 -19.41
N GLN A 460 8.82 -2.43 -19.42
CA GLN A 460 8.27 -3.20 -18.29
C GLN A 460 9.05 -2.96 -16.99
N THR A 461 10.39 -2.99 -17.07
CA THR A 461 11.23 -2.72 -15.90
C THR A 461 11.04 -1.31 -15.36
N MET A 462 10.88 -0.31 -16.24
CA MET A 462 10.64 1.06 -15.81
C MET A 462 9.28 1.21 -15.12
N HIS A 463 8.21 0.60 -15.66
CA HIS A 463 6.91 0.60 -14.99
C HIS A 463 6.97 -0.07 -13.61
N TYR A 464 7.67 -1.20 -13.51
CA TYR A 464 7.88 -1.90 -12.24
C TYR A 464 8.60 -1.01 -11.22
N LEU A 465 9.80 -0.51 -11.55
CA LEU A 465 10.55 0.34 -10.61
C LEU A 465 9.84 1.66 -10.27
N ASN A 466 9.04 2.19 -11.20
CA ASN A 466 8.28 3.42 -10.99
C ASN A 466 7.30 3.29 -9.82
N ASP A 467 6.65 2.14 -9.60
CA ASP A 467 5.75 1.98 -8.46
C ASP A 467 6.42 1.29 -7.25
N MET A 468 7.39 0.40 -7.48
CA MET A 468 8.07 -0.37 -6.43
C MET A 468 8.66 0.48 -5.29
N HIS A 469 9.31 1.61 -5.59
CA HIS A 469 9.96 2.44 -4.56
C HIS A 469 8.99 3.13 -3.58
N ARG A 470 7.68 3.12 -3.86
CA ARG A 470 6.66 3.71 -2.97
C ARG A 470 6.33 2.81 -1.79
N PHE A 471 6.60 1.52 -1.93
CA PHE A 471 6.34 0.51 -0.91
C PHE A 471 7.48 0.52 0.09
N LYS A 472 7.21 1.03 1.29
CA LYS A 472 8.24 1.19 2.33
C LYS A 472 8.88 -0.14 2.72
N SER A 473 8.09 -1.21 2.72
CA SER A 473 8.55 -2.58 3.02
C SER A 473 9.61 -3.11 2.04
N PHE A 474 9.73 -2.50 0.84
CA PHE A 474 10.71 -2.96 -0.17
C PHE A 474 12.07 -2.27 -0.04
N HIS A 475 12.19 -1.27 0.85
CA HIS A 475 13.42 -0.57 1.19
C HIS A 475 14.20 0.03 0.00
N MET A 476 13.58 0.19 -1.17
CA MET A 476 14.23 0.70 -2.36
C MET A 476 14.44 2.22 -2.26
N GLN A 477 15.70 2.65 -2.15
CA GLN A 477 16.09 4.08 -2.22
C GLN A 477 16.91 4.39 -3.48
N TYR A 478 17.57 3.38 -4.04
CA TYR A 478 18.41 3.55 -5.22
C TYR A 478 18.16 2.49 -6.29
N ALA A 479 18.19 2.93 -7.53
CA ALA A 479 18.35 2.06 -8.69
C ALA A 479 19.78 2.21 -9.22
N ILE A 480 20.48 1.09 -9.44
CA ILE A 480 21.85 1.10 -9.94
C ILE A 480 22.00 0.30 -11.22
N THR A 481 22.96 0.65 -12.06
CA THR A 481 23.34 -0.19 -13.20
C THR A 481 24.80 0.00 -13.58
N TYR A 482 25.42 -1.08 -14.04
CA TYR A 482 26.78 -1.05 -14.58
C TYR A 482 26.74 -1.14 -16.10
N PHE A 483 27.42 -0.23 -16.78
CA PHE A 483 27.59 -0.30 -18.23
C PHE A 483 28.96 0.21 -18.68
N ARG A 484 29.40 -0.23 -19.85
CA ARG A 484 30.65 0.24 -20.44
C ARG A 484 30.41 1.58 -21.15
N PRO A 485 31.25 2.62 -20.94
CA PRO A 485 31.06 3.95 -21.53
C PRO A 485 30.85 3.97 -23.05
N GLU A 486 31.50 3.05 -23.76
CA GLU A 486 31.43 2.87 -25.22
C GLU A 486 30.08 2.29 -25.70
N ASN A 487 29.29 1.70 -24.81
CA ASN A 487 27.97 1.18 -25.16
C ASN A 487 26.98 2.33 -25.36
N ARG A 488 26.65 2.62 -26.62
CA ARG A 488 25.80 3.77 -27.01
C ARG A 488 24.42 3.76 -26.35
N PHE A 489 23.77 2.60 -26.26
CA PHE A 489 22.39 2.50 -25.76
C PHE A 489 22.28 2.75 -24.24
N PRO A 490 23.00 2.03 -23.35
CA PRO A 490 23.01 2.36 -21.92
C PRO A 490 23.47 3.80 -21.63
N ASN A 491 24.47 4.31 -22.37
CA ASN A 491 24.89 5.70 -22.21
C ASN A 491 23.79 6.70 -22.65
N LEU A 492 22.99 6.37 -23.67
CA LEU A 492 21.81 7.14 -24.05
C LEU A 492 20.76 7.13 -22.94
N VAL A 493 20.46 5.98 -22.34
CA VAL A 493 19.42 5.84 -21.30
C VAL A 493 19.87 6.49 -19.98
N PHE A 494 21.01 6.06 -19.45
CA PHE A 494 21.44 6.35 -18.08
C PHE A 494 22.45 7.51 -18.04
N GLY A 495 23.53 7.41 -18.81
CA GLY A 495 24.62 8.39 -18.78
C GLY A 495 24.19 9.80 -19.20
N ARG A 496 23.36 9.92 -20.24
CA ARG A 496 22.82 11.22 -20.68
C ARG A 496 21.78 11.79 -19.72
N PHE A 497 21.06 10.96 -18.98
CA PHE A 497 20.16 11.44 -17.94
C PHE A 497 20.94 12.08 -16.78
N ALA A 498 21.96 11.40 -16.27
CA ALA A 498 22.85 11.94 -15.23
C ALA A 498 23.47 13.31 -15.63
N LYS A 499 23.83 13.46 -16.91
CA LYS A 499 24.32 14.75 -17.44
C LYS A 499 23.22 15.82 -17.54
N ARG A 500 21.96 15.43 -17.77
CA ARG A 500 20.82 16.35 -17.97
C ARG A 500 20.35 16.92 -16.63
N ILE A 501 20.22 16.09 -15.61
CA ILE A 501 19.64 16.48 -14.31
C ILE A 501 20.53 17.46 -13.55
N LYS A 502 21.86 17.43 -13.78
CA LYS A 502 22.85 18.35 -13.18
C LYS A 502 22.83 18.39 -11.65
N ASP A 503 22.32 17.33 -11.02
CA ASP A 503 22.30 17.14 -9.58
C ASP A 503 22.87 15.75 -9.28
N ARG A 504 24.06 15.72 -8.68
CA ARG A 504 24.77 14.47 -8.36
C ARG A 504 24.15 13.70 -7.20
N GLN A 505 23.33 14.37 -6.37
CA GLN A 505 22.59 13.76 -5.26
C GLN A 505 21.23 13.20 -5.73
N ALA A 506 20.75 13.65 -6.88
CA ALA A 506 19.64 13.00 -7.57
C ALA A 506 20.11 11.81 -8.42
N CYS A 507 21.23 11.95 -9.13
CA CYS A 507 21.74 10.93 -10.03
C CYS A 507 23.24 11.09 -10.29
N SER A 508 24.04 10.07 -9.98
CA SER A 508 25.49 10.08 -10.15
C SER A 508 25.98 9.01 -11.12
N VAL A 509 27.18 9.24 -11.67
CA VAL A 509 27.91 8.25 -12.46
C VAL A 509 29.36 8.22 -11.98
N ASP A 510 29.81 7.06 -11.52
CA ASP A 510 31.17 6.82 -11.07
C ASP A 510 31.88 5.90 -12.08
N LEU A 511 33.00 6.34 -12.63
CA LEU A 511 33.80 5.57 -13.59
C LEU A 511 34.83 4.73 -12.83
N PHE A 512 34.82 3.42 -13.06
CA PHE A 512 35.78 2.47 -12.51
C PHE A 512 36.65 1.91 -13.64
N SER A 513 37.94 1.74 -13.38
CA SER A 513 38.80 0.87 -14.17
C SER A 513 38.67 -0.57 -13.69
N TYR A 514 38.82 -1.54 -14.60
CA TYR A 514 38.65 -2.96 -14.30
C TYR A 514 39.89 -3.75 -14.71
N ILE A 515 40.30 -4.67 -13.84
CA ILE A 515 41.33 -5.69 -14.09
C ILE A 515 40.94 -7.01 -13.43
N SER A 516 41.56 -8.09 -13.89
CA SER A 516 41.41 -9.43 -13.29
C SER A 516 42.70 -9.81 -12.54
N VAL A 517 42.61 -10.07 -11.24
CA VAL A 517 43.77 -10.45 -10.40
C VAL A 517 43.72 -11.94 -10.07
N GLY A 518 44.82 -12.66 -10.26
CA GLY A 518 44.90 -14.09 -9.97
C GLY A 518 44.76 -14.40 -8.47
N ASN A 519 44.23 -15.55 -8.11
CA ASN A 519 44.09 -15.95 -6.70
C ASN A 519 45.24 -16.81 -6.14
N ARG A 520 46.23 -17.19 -6.96
CA ARG A 520 47.35 -18.07 -6.59
C ARG A 520 48.68 -17.31 -6.49
N PHE A 521 48.86 -16.52 -5.43
CA PHE A 521 50.12 -15.83 -5.15
C PHE A 521 50.81 -16.38 -3.88
N LEU A 522 52.10 -16.71 -4.01
CA LEU A 522 52.92 -17.27 -2.92
C LEU A 522 53.38 -16.22 -1.89
N ASP A 523 53.57 -14.95 -2.31
CA ASP A 523 53.91 -13.85 -1.40
C ASP A 523 52.85 -12.74 -1.44
N VAL A 524 51.90 -12.84 -0.51
CA VAL A 524 50.89 -11.81 -0.27
C VAL A 524 51.22 -10.92 0.92
N ARG A 525 52.40 -11.06 1.57
CA ARG A 525 52.71 -10.29 2.77
C ARG A 525 52.97 -8.83 2.43
N LEU A 526 52.25 -7.93 3.11
CA LEU A 526 52.48 -6.50 3.02
C LEU A 526 53.83 -6.15 3.69
N PRO A 527 54.57 -5.13 3.18
CA PRO A 527 55.80 -4.68 3.81
C PRO A 527 55.57 -4.14 5.23
N ARG A 528 56.66 -3.97 5.99
CA ARG A 528 56.61 -3.31 7.30
C ARG A 528 55.92 -1.94 7.18
N ASN A 529 55.08 -1.61 8.16
CA ASN A 529 54.24 -0.40 8.24
C ASN A 529 53.01 -0.37 7.31
N TRP A 530 52.77 -1.41 6.52
CA TRP A 530 51.55 -1.59 5.75
C TRP A 530 50.72 -2.72 6.31
N TYR A 531 49.42 -2.48 6.50
CA TYR A 531 48.50 -3.49 7.01
C TYR A 531 47.10 -3.26 6.46
N LEU A 532 46.33 -4.34 6.47
CA LEU A 532 44.95 -4.37 6.05
C LEU A 532 44.11 -4.74 7.26
N GLU A 533 43.10 -3.93 7.56
CA GLU A 533 42.20 -4.16 8.69
C GLU A 533 40.75 -3.88 8.31
N ARG A 534 39.82 -4.22 9.21
CA ARG A 534 38.40 -3.86 9.03
C ARG A 534 38.25 -2.35 9.05
N LEU A 535 37.36 -1.83 8.22
CA LEU A 535 37.05 -0.39 8.18
C LEU A 535 36.68 0.12 9.58
N SER A 536 37.43 1.11 10.08
CA SER A 536 37.13 1.83 11.31
C SER A 536 36.31 3.10 11.04
N GLU A 537 35.85 3.78 12.09
CA GLU A 537 35.13 5.06 11.96
C GLU A 537 36.02 6.15 11.34
N SER A 538 37.28 6.26 11.76
CA SER A 538 38.24 7.22 11.18
C SER A 538 38.46 6.99 9.68
N ASP A 539 38.51 5.73 9.24
CA ASP A 539 38.69 5.40 7.82
C ASP A 539 37.47 5.77 6.99
N ARG A 540 36.28 5.71 7.61
CA ARG A 540 35.02 6.10 7.00
C ARG A 540 34.97 7.61 6.81
N ASP A 541 35.44 8.39 7.79
CA ASP A 541 35.52 9.84 7.67
C ASP A 541 36.44 10.25 6.52
N ASP A 542 37.63 9.64 6.44
CA ASP A 542 38.57 9.81 5.32
C ASP A 542 37.91 9.47 3.97
N LEU A 543 37.15 8.37 3.90
CA LEU A 543 36.44 7.93 2.71
C LEU A 543 35.34 8.92 2.29
N LEU A 544 34.55 9.40 3.26
CA LEU A 544 33.46 10.34 3.02
C LEU A 544 33.99 11.68 2.51
N GLU A 545 35.05 12.21 3.13
CA GLU A 545 35.70 13.44 2.70
C GLU A 545 36.29 13.30 1.29
N PHE A 546 37.01 12.21 1.04
CA PHE A 546 37.57 11.91 -0.28
C PHE A 546 36.48 11.83 -1.34
N TYR A 547 35.44 11.02 -1.13
CA TYR A 547 34.40 10.78 -2.11
C TYR A 547 33.55 12.02 -2.39
N ARG A 548 33.26 12.83 -1.37
CA ARG A 548 32.56 14.12 -1.52
C ARG A 548 33.32 15.09 -2.43
N THR A 549 34.65 15.09 -2.33
CA THR A 549 35.52 15.97 -3.11
C THR A 549 35.69 15.49 -4.57
N HIS A 550 35.82 14.16 -4.79
CA HIS A 550 36.11 13.60 -6.11
C HIS A 550 34.86 13.32 -6.95
N SER A 551 33.81 12.78 -6.34
CA SER A 551 32.54 12.48 -6.99
C SER A 551 31.42 13.39 -6.51
N GLY A 552 31.21 13.49 -5.19
CA GLY A 552 30.00 14.10 -4.61
C GLY A 552 28.71 13.40 -5.07
N GLY A 553 28.81 12.13 -5.46
CA GLY A 553 27.71 11.30 -5.95
C GLY A 553 27.06 10.46 -4.85
N LEU A 554 26.47 9.33 -5.25
CA LEU A 554 25.61 8.49 -4.42
C LEU A 554 26.21 7.10 -4.07
N LEU A 555 27.47 6.82 -4.43
CA LEU A 555 28.07 5.49 -4.26
C LEU A 555 28.01 4.99 -2.82
N LEU A 556 28.42 5.83 -1.88
CA LEU A 556 28.52 5.43 -0.48
C LEU A 556 27.14 5.21 0.14
N ASP A 557 26.16 6.07 -0.19
CA ASP A 557 24.78 5.93 0.28
C ASP A 557 24.11 4.67 -0.29
N ALA A 558 24.27 4.44 -1.60
CA ALA A 558 23.70 3.28 -2.28
C ALA A 558 24.27 1.95 -1.75
N MET A 559 25.48 1.96 -1.19
CA MET A 559 26.09 0.78 -0.54
C MET A 559 25.95 0.79 0.98
N SER A 560 25.24 1.77 1.56
CA SER A 560 25.08 1.94 3.01
C SER A 560 26.40 2.05 3.77
N LEU A 561 27.41 2.67 3.14
CA LEU A 561 28.73 2.95 3.72
C LEU A 561 28.78 4.31 4.44
N ASP A 562 27.72 5.11 4.29
CA ASP A 562 27.49 6.37 5.00
C ASP A 562 27.11 6.16 6.47
N SER A 563 26.37 5.09 6.77
CA SER A 563 25.75 4.84 8.07
C SER A 563 26.58 3.85 8.90
N GLY A 564 27.01 4.27 10.09
CA GLY A 564 27.93 3.58 11.01
C GLY A 564 27.55 2.17 11.51
N GLY A 565 26.54 1.52 10.93
CA GLY A 565 25.92 0.29 11.43
C GLY A 565 26.33 -1.00 10.71
N LYS A 566 25.85 -2.13 11.23
CA LYS A 566 26.04 -3.51 10.77
C LYS A 566 25.58 -3.68 9.32
N ILE A 567 26.47 -3.37 8.39
CA ILE A 567 26.26 -3.58 6.97
C ILE A 567 25.91 -5.07 6.76
N ASN A 568 24.80 -5.34 6.06
CA ASN A 568 24.58 -6.57 5.29
C ASN A 568 24.03 -7.80 6.05
N GLU A 569 23.72 -7.72 7.35
CA GLU A 569 23.19 -8.90 8.10
C GLU A 569 21.80 -9.34 7.57
N GLU A 570 20.90 -8.38 7.30
CA GLU A 570 19.56 -8.68 6.79
C GLU A 570 19.59 -9.19 5.34
N LEU A 571 20.45 -8.60 4.50
CA LEU A 571 20.64 -9.02 3.12
C LEU A 571 21.25 -10.43 3.05
N GLU A 572 22.25 -10.73 3.88
CA GLU A 572 22.81 -12.08 4.01
C GLU A 572 21.76 -13.11 4.41
N ALA A 573 20.93 -12.77 5.40
CA ALA A 573 19.85 -13.64 5.84
C ALA A 573 18.83 -13.91 4.73
N MET A 574 18.42 -12.87 3.99
CA MET A 574 17.48 -12.98 2.87
C MET A 574 18.01 -13.91 1.77
N TYR A 575 19.25 -13.72 1.32
CA TYR A 575 19.87 -14.60 0.32
C TYR A 575 20.03 -16.04 0.82
N SER A 576 20.38 -16.20 2.10
CA SER A 576 20.57 -17.53 2.71
C SER A 576 19.29 -18.36 2.73
N LYS A 577 18.11 -17.74 2.88
CA LYS A 577 16.81 -18.44 2.77
C LYS A 577 16.62 -19.13 1.42
N HIS A 578 17.22 -18.58 0.36
CA HIS A 578 17.15 -19.12 -1.00
C HIS A 578 18.37 -20.00 -1.37
N GLY A 579 19.23 -20.33 -0.39
CA GLY A 579 20.44 -21.12 -0.61
C GLY A 579 21.46 -20.40 -1.52
N LEU A 580 21.48 -19.07 -1.43
CA LEU A 580 22.39 -18.18 -2.15
C LEU A 580 23.24 -17.36 -1.17
N LEU A 581 24.40 -16.89 -1.65
CA LEU A 581 25.34 -16.07 -0.92
C LEU A 581 25.27 -14.62 -1.41
N ARG A 582 25.18 -13.69 -0.46
CA ARG A 582 25.44 -12.27 -0.69
C ARG A 582 26.10 -11.65 0.52
N ARG A 583 27.42 -11.48 0.48
CA ARG A 583 28.21 -10.89 1.57
C ARG A 583 28.97 -9.65 1.12
N MET A 584 29.02 -8.60 1.94
CA MET A 584 29.89 -7.45 1.74
C MET A 584 30.79 -7.23 2.96
N ASN A 585 32.09 -7.15 2.73
CA ASN A 585 33.07 -6.83 3.77
C ASN A 585 33.91 -5.63 3.37
N VAL A 586 34.10 -4.67 4.27
CA VAL A 586 34.89 -3.48 4.00
C VAL A 586 36.19 -3.48 4.80
N TYR A 587 37.30 -3.15 4.14
CA TYR A 587 38.64 -3.11 4.71
C TYR A 587 39.35 -1.81 4.35
N ALA A 588 40.24 -1.36 5.23
CA ALA A 588 41.14 -0.24 5.00
C ALA A 588 42.58 -0.74 4.85
N LEU A 589 43.28 -0.26 3.82
CA LEU A 589 44.73 -0.40 3.69
C LEU A 589 45.38 0.84 4.26
N LYS A 590 46.23 0.64 5.27
CA LYS A 590 46.91 1.72 5.98
C LYS A 590 48.41 1.68 5.80
N ARG A 591 49.01 2.87 5.89
CA ARG A 591 50.45 3.08 6.03
C ARG A 591 50.69 3.99 7.22
N ALA A 592 51.23 3.45 8.32
CA ALA A 592 51.46 4.21 9.56
C ALA A 592 50.21 5.01 10.01
N GLU A 593 49.09 4.31 10.22
CA GLU A 593 47.75 4.86 10.58
C GLU A 593 47.02 5.67 9.51
N GLN A 594 47.67 6.06 8.42
CA GLN A 594 47.03 6.81 7.35
C GLN A 594 46.28 5.88 6.39
N THR A 595 45.00 6.17 6.13
CA THR A 595 44.18 5.44 5.14
C THR A 595 44.64 5.74 3.73
N MET A 596 45.06 4.69 3.01
CA MET A 596 45.58 4.79 1.64
C MET A 596 44.55 4.37 0.61
N ALA A 597 43.78 3.32 0.90
CA ALA A 597 42.71 2.81 0.06
C ALA A 597 41.68 2.03 0.88
N ILE A 598 40.43 2.03 0.42
CA ILE A 598 39.33 1.24 0.95
C ILE A 598 38.97 0.12 -0.03
N PHE A 599 38.69 -1.06 0.51
CA PHE A 599 38.33 -2.26 -0.24
C PHE A 599 36.93 -2.71 0.15
N ILE A 600 36.02 -2.71 -0.80
CA ILE A 600 34.68 -3.28 -0.68
C ILE A 600 34.73 -4.66 -1.34
N ALA A 601 34.84 -5.69 -0.53
CA ALA A 601 34.89 -7.09 -0.95
C ALA A 601 33.46 -7.65 -1.01
N ASP A 602 32.87 -7.64 -2.20
CA ASP A 602 31.58 -8.24 -2.50
C ASP A 602 31.72 -9.70 -2.86
N HIS A 603 30.98 -10.55 -2.18
CA HIS A 603 30.93 -11.98 -2.39
C HIS A 603 29.51 -12.37 -2.75
N SER A 604 29.34 -13.08 -3.87
CA SER A 604 28.04 -13.67 -4.22
C SER A 604 28.20 -14.95 -5.03
N ASP A 605 27.10 -15.68 -5.16
CA ASP A 605 27.01 -16.81 -6.06
C ASP A 605 27.28 -16.41 -7.52
N ARG A 606 28.11 -17.22 -8.18
CA ARG A 606 28.40 -17.05 -9.61
C ARG A 606 27.11 -17.18 -10.40
N GLY A 607 26.90 -16.27 -11.33
CA GLY A 607 25.69 -16.20 -12.16
C GLY A 607 24.64 -15.22 -11.67
N LEU A 608 24.72 -14.75 -10.42
CA LEU A 608 23.87 -13.65 -9.95
C LEU A 608 24.10 -12.39 -10.81
N ASN A 609 25.36 -12.10 -11.10
CA ASN A 609 25.77 -11.10 -12.10
C ASN A 609 26.74 -11.74 -13.09
N LEU A 610 26.38 -11.78 -14.38
CA LEU A 610 27.22 -12.42 -15.41
C LEU A 610 28.49 -11.65 -15.78
N SER A 611 28.73 -10.49 -15.16
CA SER A 611 30.01 -9.76 -15.21
C SER A 611 30.77 -9.87 -13.88
N GLU A 612 30.26 -10.65 -12.92
CA GLU A 612 30.80 -10.87 -11.57
C GLU A 612 31.00 -9.57 -10.76
N LEU A 613 30.25 -8.49 -11.06
CA LEU A 613 30.40 -7.19 -10.39
C LEU A 613 29.76 -7.13 -8.98
N LEU A 614 29.06 -8.19 -8.59
CA LEU A 614 28.60 -8.46 -7.23
C LEU A 614 29.44 -9.56 -6.53
N ASN A 615 30.50 -10.03 -7.19
CA ASN A 615 31.45 -11.02 -6.70
C ASN A 615 32.87 -10.53 -7.04
N CYS A 616 33.22 -9.36 -6.51
CA CYS A 616 34.41 -8.60 -6.88
C CYS A 616 34.97 -7.80 -5.71
N ILE A 617 36.18 -7.28 -5.89
CA ILE A 617 36.78 -6.31 -4.97
C ILE A 617 36.72 -4.93 -5.62
N LYS A 618 35.96 -4.00 -5.04
CA LYS A 618 35.99 -2.59 -5.42
C LYS A 618 37.02 -1.88 -4.54
N VAL A 619 37.91 -1.11 -5.16
CA VAL A 619 38.99 -0.38 -4.50
C VAL A 619 38.76 1.11 -4.69
N ILE A 620 38.62 1.84 -3.59
CA ILE A 620 38.58 3.30 -3.59
C ILE A 620 39.96 3.76 -3.11
N VAL A 621 40.75 4.35 -4.01
CA VAL A 621 42.11 4.81 -3.74
C VAL A 621 42.05 6.26 -3.29
N LEU A 622 42.36 6.51 -2.02
CA LEU A 622 42.28 7.85 -1.42
C LEU A 622 43.55 8.66 -1.68
N ARG A 623 44.71 8.00 -1.69
CA ARG A 623 46.03 8.64 -1.81
C ARG A 623 46.83 8.00 -2.94
N GLY A 624 46.38 8.22 -4.17
CA GLY A 624 46.92 7.58 -5.38
C GLY A 624 48.41 7.85 -5.61
N ASP A 625 48.87 9.08 -5.37
CA ASP A 625 50.28 9.47 -5.53
C ASP A 625 51.20 8.66 -4.61
N GLU A 626 50.73 8.37 -3.40
CA GLU A 626 51.49 7.73 -2.34
C GLU A 626 51.33 6.21 -2.27
N LEU A 627 50.41 5.63 -3.06
CA LEU A 627 50.08 4.20 -3.07
C LEU A 627 50.69 3.50 -4.30
N PRO A 628 51.80 2.75 -4.17
CA PRO A 628 52.37 2.01 -5.28
C PRO A 628 51.49 0.81 -5.67
N TRP A 629 51.42 0.53 -6.98
CA TRP A 629 50.67 -0.62 -7.51
C TRP A 629 51.06 -1.94 -6.84
N LYS A 630 52.35 -2.18 -6.59
CA LYS A 630 52.84 -3.40 -5.94
C LYS A 630 52.22 -3.62 -4.55
N ILE A 631 51.94 -2.55 -3.82
CA ILE A 631 51.31 -2.62 -2.50
C ILE A 631 49.82 -2.89 -2.64
N LEU A 632 49.13 -2.13 -3.49
CA LEU A 632 47.71 -2.34 -3.76
C LEU A 632 47.45 -3.77 -4.24
N HIS A 633 48.24 -4.25 -5.21
CA HIS A 633 48.16 -5.61 -5.73
C HIS A 633 48.34 -6.67 -4.63
N LYS A 634 49.28 -6.47 -3.69
CA LYS A 634 49.45 -7.38 -2.53
C LYS A 634 48.22 -7.38 -1.62
N ALA A 635 47.66 -6.21 -1.31
CA ALA A 635 46.44 -6.09 -0.51
C ALA A 635 45.23 -6.77 -1.19
N VAL A 636 45.03 -6.52 -2.49
CA VAL A 636 44.04 -7.24 -3.30
C VAL A 636 44.28 -8.74 -3.25
N SER A 637 45.53 -9.18 -3.42
CA SER A 637 45.89 -10.61 -3.42
C SER A 637 45.63 -11.30 -2.08
N GLN A 638 45.76 -10.60 -0.95
CA GLN A 638 45.36 -11.12 0.36
C GLN A 638 43.85 -11.36 0.45
N LEU A 639 43.05 -10.40 0.00
CA LEU A 639 41.59 -10.51 0.00
C LEU A 639 41.08 -11.54 -1.02
N ALA A 640 41.77 -11.65 -2.15
CA ALA A 640 41.48 -12.56 -3.23
C ALA A 640 41.43 -14.04 -2.80
N GLN A 641 42.20 -14.42 -1.79
CA GLN A 641 42.23 -15.80 -1.27
C GLN A 641 40.88 -16.28 -0.72
N LYS A 642 39.96 -15.35 -0.43
CA LYS A 642 38.62 -15.66 0.09
C LYS A 642 37.60 -16.00 -1.00
N TYR A 643 37.99 -15.97 -2.28
CA TYR A 643 37.12 -16.22 -3.42
C TYR A 643 37.49 -17.55 -4.10
N ASP A 644 36.47 -18.32 -4.45
CA ASP A 644 36.62 -19.54 -5.25
C ASP A 644 36.64 -19.22 -6.76
N MET A 645 37.63 -18.42 -7.17
CA MET A 645 37.82 -17.97 -8.55
C MET A 645 39.29 -17.87 -8.91
N GLU A 646 39.73 -18.48 -10.01
CA GLU A 646 41.11 -18.39 -10.49
C GLU A 646 41.58 -16.94 -10.71
N LYS A 647 40.68 -16.11 -11.25
CA LYS A 647 40.88 -14.67 -11.42
C LYS A 647 39.69 -13.92 -10.88
N ILE A 648 39.95 -12.94 -10.03
CA ILE A 648 38.93 -12.16 -9.34
C ILE A 648 38.82 -10.80 -10.01
N PRO A 649 37.59 -10.36 -10.33
CA PRO A 649 37.35 -9.02 -10.81
C PRO A 649 37.74 -7.97 -9.76
N VAL A 650 38.49 -6.96 -10.18
CA VAL A 650 38.84 -5.81 -9.36
C VAL A 650 38.43 -4.54 -10.08
N MET A 651 37.69 -3.69 -9.40
CA MET A 651 37.27 -2.38 -9.88
C MET A 651 37.98 -1.28 -9.10
N CYS A 652 38.72 -0.40 -9.76
CA CYS A 652 39.44 0.69 -9.10
C CYS A 652 38.79 2.05 -9.40
N TYR A 653 38.61 2.84 -8.34
CA TYR A 653 38.18 4.23 -8.37
C TYR A 653 39.20 5.10 -7.61
N PRO A 654 39.58 6.29 -8.09
CA PRO A 654 39.27 6.85 -9.40
C PRO A 654 39.79 5.98 -10.54
N SER A 655 39.20 6.12 -11.73
CA SER A 655 39.52 5.25 -12.88
C SER A 655 40.96 5.42 -13.38
N GLU A 656 41.55 6.59 -13.12
CA GLU A 656 42.83 7.08 -13.60
C GLU A 656 44.02 6.37 -12.92
N TYR A 657 43.84 5.89 -11.68
CA TYR A 657 44.92 5.34 -10.85
C TYR A 657 45.76 4.27 -11.57
N LEU A 658 45.12 3.32 -12.27
CA LEU A 658 45.86 2.27 -12.98
C LEU A 658 46.72 2.84 -14.11
N GLY A 659 46.20 3.82 -14.85
CA GLY A 659 46.92 4.49 -15.93
C GLY A 659 48.12 5.27 -15.41
N GLU A 660 47.96 6.00 -14.30
CA GLU A 660 49.03 6.73 -13.62
C GLU A 660 50.16 5.82 -13.13
N LYS A 661 49.85 4.55 -12.77
CA LYS A 661 50.84 3.54 -12.39
C LYS A 661 51.32 2.68 -13.56
N GLY A 662 50.94 3.00 -14.81
CA GLY A 662 51.36 2.28 -16.01
C GLY A 662 50.79 0.86 -16.11
N ILE A 663 49.66 0.58 -15.46
CA ILE A 663 49.01 -0.74 -15.43
C ILE A 663 47.94 -0.80 -16.52
N PRO A 664 47.98 -1.79 -17.43
CA PRO A 664 46.96 -1.95 -18.46
C PRO A 664 45.57 -2.19 -17.85
N CYS A 665 44.62 -1.33 -18.21
CA CYS A 665 43.22 -1.48 -17.88
C CYS A 665 42.55 -2.40 -18.90
N GLU A 666 41.84 -3.45 -18.46
CA GLU A 666 41.17 -4.38 -19.38
C GLU A 666 39.90 -3.76 -19.99
N LYS A 667 39.17 -3.00 -19.19
CA LYS A 667 37.91 -2.33 -19.53
C LYS A 667 37.54 -1.30 -18.47
N THR A 668 36.59 -0.43 -18.76
CA THR A 668 36.02 0.51 -17.79
C THR A 668 34.51 0.28 -17.65
N TYR A 669 33.99 0.59 -16.47
CA TYR A 669 32.57 0.53 -16.16
C TYR A 669 32.11 1.82 -15.52
N GLN A 670 31.01 2.36 -16.02
CA GLN A 670 30.22 3.35 -15.31
C GLN A 670 29.26 2.63 -14.38
N LEU A 671 29.29 3.01 -13.10
CA LEU A 671 28.23 2.76 -12.15
C LEU A 671 27.32 3.97 -12.14
N TRP A 672 26.13 3.81 -12.70
CA TRP A 672 25.07 4.81 -12.61
C TRP A 672 24.18 4.51 -11.42
N ILE A 673 23.83 5.55 -10.67
CA ILE A 673 23.04 5.47 -9.45
C ILE A 673 21.98 6.57 -9.52
N LEU A 674 20.72 6.18 -9.36
CA LEU A 674 19.58 7.07 -9.27
C LEU A 674 19.02 6.99 -7.86
N ASN A 675 18.91 8.14 -7.19
CA ASN A 675 18.01 8.28 -6.04
C ASN A 675 16.57 8.25 -6.57
N VAL A 676 15.75 7.34 -6.05
CA VAL A 676 14.37 7.13 -6.51
C VAL A 676 13.46 8.35 -6.31
N ASP A 677 13.83 9.29 -5.43
CA ASP A 677 13.13 10.58 -5.30
C ASP A 677 13.19 11.40 -6.60
N ALA A 678 14.24 11.22 -7.41
CA ALA A 678 14.37 11.78 -8.76
C ALA A 678 13.79 10.87 -9.86
N GLY A 679 13.10 9.79 -9.49
CA GLY A 679 12.52 8.80 -10.38
C GLY A 679 11.53 9.39 -11.38
N ASP A 680 10.68 10.34 -10.96
CA ASP A 680 9.73 11.00 -11.84
C ASP A 680 10.42 11.75 -12.99
N GLN A 681 11.52 12.46 -12.71
CA GLN A 681 12.32 13.16 -13.72
C GLN A 681 12.98 12.18 -14.69
N PHE A 682 13.39 11.01 -14.20
CA PHE A 682 13.91 9.93 -15.03
C PHE A 682 12.82 9.35 -15.95
N MET A 683 11.61 9.14 -15.41
CA MET A 683 10.47 8.67 -16.21
C MET A 683 10.06 9.68 -17.29
N GLU A 684 10.05 10.97 -16.99
CA GLU A 684 9.85 12.04 -17.99
C GLU A 684 10.90 11.99 -19.09
N TYR A 685 12.18 11.82 -18.70
CA TYR A 685 13.28 11.67 -19.64
C TYR A 685 13.06 10.49 -20.59
N MET A 686 12.67 9.34 -20.04
CA MET A 686 12.41 8.11 -20.79
C MET A 686 11.22 8.24 -21.74
N HIS A 687 10.13 8.86 -21.29
CA HIS A 687 8.97 9.13 -22.13
C HIS A 687 9.33 10.06 -23.30
N GLN A 688 10.06 11.15 -23.05
CA GLN A 688 10.47 12.10 -24.10
C GLN A 688 11.46 11.49 -25.11
N ARG A 689 12.39 10.65 -24.65
CA ARG A 689 13.51 10.16 -25.48
C ARG A 689 13.23 8.86 -26.20
N LEU A 690 12.49 7.95 -25.56
CA LEU A 690 12.30 6.58 -26.03
C LEU A 690 10.83 6.21 -26.20
N ARG A 691 9.90 7.13 -25.91
CA ARG A 691 8.45 6.87 -25.89
C ARG A 691 8.10 5.67 -24.99
N ILE A 692 8.90 5.51 -23.94
CA ILE A 692 8.63 4.58 -22.85
C ILE A 692 7.76 5.34 -21.87
N CYS A 693 6.45 5.28 -22.07
CA CYS A 693 5.34 5.28 -21.10
C CYS A 693 4.03 5.07 -21.88
#